data_AF-G5F641-F1
#
_entry.id   AF-G5F641-F1
#
_cell.length_a   1.000
_cell.length_b   1.000
_cell.length_c   1.000
_cell.angle_alpha   90.00
_cell.angle_beta   90.00
_cell.angle_gamma   90.00
#
_symmetry.space_group_name_H-M   'P 1'
#
loop_
_entity.id
_entity.type
_entity.pdbx_description
1 polymer ?
#
loop_
_entity_poly.entity_id
_entity_poly.type
_entity_poly.pdbx_seq_one_letter_code
_entity_poly.pdbx_strand_id
1 'polypeptide(L)'
;MPEPMTSAADTTATHQDDPVFLEEQDHLKRTHERLRDIHDAVQRELETTHEYAAQDLRDMSEEVRLNFNSDDETMETLAAIETLNSVIDTYNQHHDFTLDRLRRTLLLLRQPYFAKVRLQMRPGRPARNVYIGTVGITDERQVPLIVDWRSPVAQTYYNQEVGPTSYEVDGRTKTVNLELRRQFDVVQDRLRSYFDASVAIQDALLLGALRRHHSEKLQAITATIQREQNQVVRHEDVPALLVDGIAGSGKTSVLLQRIAYLFYQERESLRPDQVYLFSPNDIFARYIDTVLPSLGESNPHTLTWKSFLAEQGLDQRSGGEGVDASALRELGRSVASIVLEDDDFRDIRVGDMRLVSAAQIRKSVEKHVGRLGMGPRLFALVKEDLHQKVERRMSQLAHNEELQEQMLSLDVDEQMCIFGELVAPADEDETVACARRYARELFSPAFSDVDSCSWLRLDRIGMRVTGRQALSAIEWLYLKLALTGDGTQDARYVMVDEVQDYSEAQLMLLARYFGRAHFLLLGDRHQAIREGSASFEAIRSIFKETHGTVAQCRLLTSYRSSPEITELFCGLLDEEERVTLSSVRRPGVAPLIRSCPQDADAYLAELRAQVEEARGREGLCAVVAQDKARANWLSRQLGDSVTYLGKGDELPKEGVVLLDLRLAKGLEFDEVIVPDAQAEAYPGDEISRRRLYTAISRAMHRVVVLSQGPMTPLLDA
;
A
#
# COMPACT_ATOMS: atom_id res chain seq x y z
N MET A 1 -5.13 59.76 -8.80
CA MET A 1 -5.95 58.94 -9.72
C MET A 1 -5.11 57.76 -10.15
N PRO A 2 -5.34 56.55 -9.61
CA PRO A 2 -4.62 55.37 -10.04
C PRO A 2 -5.35 54.70 -11.22
N GLU A 3 -4.55 54.19 -12.16
CA GLU A 3 -4.99 53.43 -13.33
C GLU A 3 -5.76 52.17 -12.95
N PRO A 4 -6.73 51.72 -13.76
CA PRO A 4 -7.55 50.56 -13.45
C PRO A 4 -6.72 49.28 -13.60
N MET A 5 -6.71 48.48 -12.55
CA MET A 5 -6.26 47.09 -12.55
C MET A 5 -7.03 46.30 -13.61
N THR A 6 -6.32 45.80 -14.61
CA THR A 6 -6.85 44.84 -15.59
C THR A 6 -7.22 43.55 -14.86
N SER A 7 -8.52 43.24 -14.84
CA SER A 7 -9.06 42.01 -14.26
C SER A 7 -8.55 40.78 -15.01
N ALA A 8 -8.13 39.75 -14.25
CA ALA A 8 -7.75 38.44 -14.75
C ALA A 8 -8.95 37.62 -15.24
N ALA A 9 -9.58 38.08 -16.32
CA ALA A 9 -10.51 37.32 -17.14
C ALA A 9 -9.88 37.16 -18.54
N ASP A 10 -10.02 35.97 -19.12
CA ASP A 10 -9.53 35.53 -20.44
C ASP A 10 -8.04 35.17 -20.60
N THR A 11 -7.70 33.94 -20.21
CA THR A 11 -6.57 33.18 -20.83
C THR A 11 -7.05 31.87 -21.49
N THR A 12 -8.33 31.53 -21.40
CA THR A 12 -8.95 30.39 -22.11
C THR A 12 -9.19 30.68 -23.60
N ALA A 13 -9.17 31.94 -24.02
CA ALA A 13 -9.44 32.35 -25.41
C ALA A 13 -8.20 32.27 -26.33
N THR A 14 -6.99 32.04 -25.80
CA THR A 14 -5.74 32.26 -26.54
C THR A 14 -5.21 31.07 -27.36
N HIS A 15 -5.81 29.88 -27.27
CA HIS A 15 -5.29 28.66 -27.95
C HIS A 15 -6.15 28.10 -29.09
N GLN A 16 -7.35 28.63 -29.37
CA GLN A 16 -8.22 28.02 -30.39
C GLN A 16 -7.72 28.22 -31.83
N ASP A 17 -6.92 29.25 -32.09
CA ASP A 17 -6.33 29.54 -33.41
C ASP A 17 -4.86 29.07 -33.55
N ASP A 18 -4.33 28.37 -32.54
CA ASP A 18 -2.96 27.86 -32.56
C ASP A 18 -2.86 26.62 -33.46
N PRO A 19 -2.04 26.63 -34.54
CA PRO A 19 -1.90 25.50 -35.45
C PRO A 19 -1.50 24.19 -34.75
N VAL A 20 -0.69 24.28 -33.69
CA VAL A 20 -0.27 23.10 -32.92
C VAL A 20 -1.43 22.56 -32.11
N PHE A 21 -2.21 23.42 -31.47
CA PHE A 21 -3.40 23.01 -30.73
C PHE A 21 -4.40 22.29 -31.65
N LEU A 22 -4.63 22.83 -32.86
CA LEU A 22 -5.52 22.22 -33.85
C LEU A 22 -5.00 20.84 -34.32
N GLU A 23 -3.70 20.73 -34.64
CA GLU A 23 -3.09 19.44 -35.02
C GLU A 23 -3.26 18.38 -33.92
N GLU A 24 -3.01 18.75 -32.67
CA GLU A 24 -3.12 17.85 -31.52
C GLU A 24 -4.58 17.49 -31.20
N GLN A 25 -5.49 18.45 -31.35
CA GLN A 25 -6.92 18.21 -31.20
C GLN A 25 -7.46 17.26 -32.28
N ASP A 26 -6.99 17.37 -33.52
CA ASP A 26 -7.36 16.45 -34.61
C ASP A 26 -6.72 15.07 -34.45
N HIS A 27 -5.51 14.98 -33.90
CA HIS A 27 -4.92 13.71 -33.51
C HIS A 27 -5.72 13.05 -32.38
N LEU A 28 -6.07 13.80 -31.34
CA LEU A 28 -6.84 13.33 -30.19
C LEU A 28 -8.19 12.75 -30.61
N LYS A 29 -8.94 13.46 -31.49
CA LYS A 29 -10.23 12.98 -32.00
C LYS A 29 -10.11 11.64 -32.71
N ARG A 30 -9.14 11.51 -33.63
CA ARG A 30 -8.90 10.25 -34.36
C ARG A 30 -8.50 9.11 -33.42
N THR A 31 -7.64 9.40 -32.44
CA THR A 31 -7.22 8.42 -31.43
C THR A 31 -8.41 7.99 -30.57
N HIS A 32 -9.25 8.94 -30.14
CA HIS A 32 -10.43 8.65 -29.33
C HIS A 32 -11.50 7.86 -30.10
N GLU A 33 -11.74 8.19 -31.37
CA GLU A 33 -12.60 7.39 -32.25
C GLU A 33 -12.06 5.97 -32.38
N ARG A 34 -10.75 5.80 -32.60
CA ARG A 34 -10.14 4.47 -32.70
C ARG A 34 -10.25 3.67 -31.39
N LEU A 35 -10.11 4.32 -30.24
CA LEU A 35 -10.33 3.70 -28.94
C LEU A 35 -11.78 3.23 -28.77
N ARG A 36 -12.75 4.01 -29.27
CA ARG A 36 -14.17 3.64 -29.25
C ARG A 36 -14.42 2.43 -30.15
N ASP A 37 -13.86 2.39 -31.35
CA ASP A 37 -13.95 1.22 -32.23
C ASP A 37 -13.39 -0.04 -31.56
N ILE A 38 -12.24 0.07 -30.89
CA ILE A 38 -11.62 -1.05 -30.16
C ILE A 38 -12.50 -1.47 -28.98
N HIS A 39 -13.03 -0.51 -28.21
CA HIS A 39 -13.95 -0.77 -27.10
C HIS A 39 -15.18 -1.57 -27.57
N ASP A 40 -15.86 -1.08 -28.60
CA ASP A 40 -17.06 -1.70 -29.15
C ASP A 40 -16.77 -3.09 -29.76
N ALA A 41 -15.57 -3.29 -30.32
CA ALA A 41 -15.14 -4.58 -30.83
C ALA A 41 -14.88 -5.59 -29.69
N VAL A 42 -14.15 -5.17 -28.64
CA VAL A 42 -13.82 -6.01 -27.48
C VAL A 42 -15.08 -6.35 -26.67
N GLN A 43 -16.02 -5.41 -26.54
CA GLN A 43 -17.29 -5.69 -25.86
C GLN A 43 -18.11 -6.74 -26.62
N ARG A 44 -18.21 -6.61 -27.95
CA ARG A 44 -18.89 -7.62 -28.79
C ARG A 44 -18.19 -8.98 -28.72
N GLU A 45 -16.86 -9.00 -28.76
CA GLU A 45 -16.06 -10.21 -28.59
C GLU A 45 -16.41 -10.90 -27.26
N LEU A 46 -16.40 -10.15 -26.15
CA LEU A 46 -16.74 -10.66 -24.83
C LEU A 46 -18.15 -11.27 -24.76
N GLU A 47 -19.16 -10.59 -25.31
CA GLU A 47 -20.54 -11.07 -25.36
C GLU A 47 -20.63 -12.39 -26.17
N THR A 48 -20.04 -12.42 -27.37
CA THR A 48 -20.09 -13.60 -28.24
C THR A 48 -19.31 -14.80 -27.69
N THR A 49 -18.11 -14.58 -27.13
CA THR A 49 -17.27 -15.65 -26.60
C THR A 49 -17.87 -16.24 -25.32
N HIS A 50 -18.52 -15.42 -24.49
CA HIS A 50 -19.19 -15.90 -23.29
C HIS A 50 -20.40 -16.80 -23.62
N GLU A 51 -21.22 -16.42 -24.61
CA GLU A 51 -22.33 -17.26 -25.08
C GLU A 51 -21.85 -18.58 -25.68
N TYR A 52 -20.79 -18.53 -26.52
CA TYR A 52 -20.20 -19.71 -27.12
C TYR A 52 -19.60 -20.65 -26.06
N ALA A 53 -18.78 -20.13 -25.14
CA ALA A 53 -18.16 -20.93 -24.08
C ALA A 53 -19.21 -21.58 -23.17
N ALA A 54 -20.29 -20.87 -22.83
CA ALA A 54 -21.38 -21.42 -22.04
C ALA A 54 -22.13 -22.56 -22.77
N GLN A 55 -22.26 -22.47 -24.09
CA GLN A 55 -22.87 -23.54 -24.89
C GLN A 55 -21.93 -24.75 -25.02
N ASP A 56 -20.66 -24.50 -25.37
CA ASP A 56 -19.64 -25.52 -25.54
C ASP A 56 -19.41 -26.32 -24.24
N LEU A 57 -19.34 -25.65 -23.09
CA LEU A 57 -19.25 -26.31 -21.78
C LEU A 57 -20.48 -27.16 -21.45
N ARG A 58 -21.69 -26.74 -21.87
CA ARG A 58 -22.89 -27.57 -21.72
C ARG A 58 -22.80 -28.83 -22.58
N ASP A 59 -22.49 -28.66 -23.86
CA ASP A 59 -22.39 -29.77 -24.81
C ASP A 59 -21.33 -30.78 -24.36
N MET A 60 -20.14 -30.31 -23.94
CA MET A 60 -19.09 -31.15 -23.38
C MET A 60 -19.52 -31.84 -22.08
N SER A 61 -20.19 -31.14 -21.17
CA SER A 61 -20.67 -31.73 -19.91
C SER A 61 -21.71 -32.84 -20.12
N GLU A 62 -22.52 -32.75 -21.19
CA GLU A 62 -23.50 -33.78 -21.57
C GLU A 62 -22.83 -35.01 -22.20
N GLU A 63 -21.67 -34.85 -22.85
CA GLU A 63 -20.90 -35.94 -23.45
C GLU A 63 -20.05 -36.73 -22.44
N VAL A 64 -19.66 -36.12 -21.31
CA VAL A 64 -18.88 -36.78 -20.25
C VAL A 64 -19.76 -37.80 -19.53
N ARG A 65 -19.56 -39.09 -19.85
CA ARG A 65 -20.17 -40.21 -19.13
C ARG A 65 -19.32 -40.59 -17.93
N LEU A 66 -19.81 -40.29 -16.73
CA LEU A 66 -19.17 -40.71 -15.49
C LEU A 66 -19.36 -42.21 -15.28
N ASN A 67 -18.32 -43.01 -15.53
CA ASN A 67 -18.33 -44.46 -15.31
C ASN A 67 -17.12 -44.87 -14.46
N PHE A 68 -17.38 -45.46 -13.30
CA PHE A 68 -16.36 -45.83 -12.31
C PHE A 68 -16.33 -47.33 -12.01
N ASN A 69 -16.85 -48.17 -12.90
CA ASN A 69 -17.06 -49.60 -12.61
C ASN A 69 -15.79 -50.45 -12.75
N SER A 70 -14.71 -49.90 -13.33
CA SER A 70 -13.42 -50.59 -13.47
C SER A 70 -12.27 -49.60 -13.58
N ASP A 71 -11.06 -49.99 -13.15
CA ASP A 71 -9.85 -49.14 -13.14
C ASP A 71 -9.57 -48.43 -14.49
N ASP A 72 -9.85 -49.09 -15.61
CA ASP A 72 -9.69 -48.50 -16.95
C ASP A 72 -10.75 -47.40 -17.22
N GLU A 73 -12.01 -47.62 -16.82
CA GLU A 73 -13.11 -46.65 -16.97
C GLU A 73 -12.95 -45.45 -16.02
N THR A 74 -12.44 -45.68 -14.81
CA THR A 74 -12.09 -44.60 -13.86
C THR A 74 -11.00 -43.70 -14.43
N MET A 75 -9.99 -44.29 -15.08
CA MET A 75 -8.91 -43.55 -15.72
C MET A 75 -9.39 -42.74 -16.93
N GLU A 76 -10.30 -43.29 -17.74
CA GLU A 76 -10.95 -42.55 -18.84
C GLU A 76 -11.81 -41.38 -18.30
N THR A 77 -12.55 -41.59 -17.22
CA THR A 77 -13.38 -40.54 -16.60
C THR A 77 -12.52 -39.41 -16.02
N LEU A 78 -11.42 -39.74 -15.33
CA LEU A 78 -10.47 -38.74 -14.81
C LEU A 78 -9.82 -37.94 -15.94
N ALA A 79 -9.45 -38.58 -17.04
CA ALA A 79 -8.90 -37.91 -18.22
C ALA A 79 -9.94 -36.97 -18.89
N ALA A 80 -11.22 -37.37 -18.92
CA ALA A 80 -12.31 -36.54 -19.42
C ALA A 80 -12.55 -35.29 -18.55
N ILE A 81 -12.45 -35.43 -17.22
CA ILE A 81 -12.56 -34.30 -16.29
C ILE A 81 -11.35 -33.37 -16.41
N GLU A 82 -10.13 -33.91 -16.51
CA GLU A 82 -8.91 -33.12 -16.69
C GLU A 82 -8.95 -32.32 -18.00
N THR A 83 -9.43 -32.92 -19.08
CA THR A 83 -9.64 -32.22 -20.36
C THR A 83 -10.69 -31.13 -20.25
N LEU A 84 -11.81 -31.36 -19.55
CA LEU A 84 -12.82 -30.33 -19.31
C LEU A 84 -12.25 -29.16 -18.49
N ASN A 85 -11.53 -29.45 -17.41
CA ASN A 85 -10.87 -28.42 -16.59
C ASN A 85 -9.86 -27.61 -17.40
N SER A 86 -9.07 -28.26 -18.26
CA SER A 86 -8.13 -27.56 -19.14
C SER A 86 -8.83 -26.62 -20.14
N VAL A 87 -10.00 -27.01 -20.65
CA VAL A 87 -10.83 -26.17 -21.51
C VAL A 87 -11.43 -24.99 -20.74
N ILE A 88 -11.96 -25.23 -19.53
CA ILE A 88 -12.45 -24.19 -18.62
C ILE A 88 -11.36 -23.17 -18.33
N ASP A 89 -10.15 -23.63 -17.98
CA ASP A 89 -9.01 -22.76 -17.70
C ASP A 89 -8.65 -21.90 -18.91
N THR A 90 -8.71 -22.47 -20.11
CA THR A 90 -8.45 -21.74 -21.36
C THR A 90 -9.50 -20.65 -21.60
N TYR A 91 -10.78 -20.96 -21.37
CA TYR A 91 -11.86 -19.98 -21.48
C TYR A 91 -11.73 -18.86 -20.43
N ASN A 92 -11.41 -19.21 -19.18
CA ASN A 92 -11.18 -18.23 -18.11
C ASN A 92 -10.03 -17.29 -18.45
N GLN A 93 -8.89 -17.82 -18.90
CA GLN A 93 -7.74 -17.00 -19.31
C GLN A 93 -8.08 -16.05 -20.45
N HIS A 94 -8.82 -16.52 -21.47
CA HIS A 94 -9.24 -15.68 -22.57
C HIS A 94 -10.27 -14.62 -22.14
N HIS A 95 -11.19 -14.98 -21.25
CA HIS A 95 -12.16 -14.06 -20.66
C HIS A 95 -11.45 -12.95 -19.87
N ASP A 96 -10.50 -13.31 -19.01
CA ASP A 96 -9.72 -12.37 -18.20
C ASP A 96 -8.90 -11.42 -19.07
N PHE A 97 -8.26 -11.93 -20.13
CA PHE A 97 -7.53 -11.10 -21.08
C PHE A 97 -8.45 -10.09 -21.79
N THR A 98 -9.62 -10.53 -22.23
CA THR A 98 -10.60 -9.68 -22.92
C THR A 98 -11.17 -8.63 -21.96
N LEU A 99 -11.47 -9.00 -20.70
CA LEU A 99 -11.88 -8.08 -19.65
C LEU A 99 -10.80 -7.03 -19.34
N ASP A 100 -9.53 -7.41 -19.23
CA ASP A 100 -8.43 -6.47 -19.02
C ASP A 100 -8.31 -5.49 -20.19
N ARG A 101 -8.39 -6.00 -21.43
CA ARG A 101 -8.39 -5.16 -22.62
C ARG A 101 -9.57 -4.17 -22.62
N LEU A 102 -10.77 -4.62 -22.23
CA LEU A 102 -11.95 -3.77 -22.10
C LEU A 102 -11.74 -2.69 -21.02
N ARG A 103 -11.23 -3.08 -19.84
CA ARG A 103 -10.91 -2.15 -18.75
C ARG A 103 -9.92 -1.07 -19.18
N ARG A 104 -8.88 -1.44 -19.93
CA ARG A 104 -7.90 -0.48 -20.48
C ARG A 104 -8.56 0.50 -21.44
N THR A 105 -9.45 0.04 -22.34
CA THR A 105 -10.17 0.94 -23.25
C THR A 105 -11.03 1.95 -22.50
N LEU A 106 -11.71 1.53 -21.42
CA LEU A 106 -12.51 2.43 -20.58
C LEU A 106 -11.67 3.52 -19.92
N LEU A 107 -10.47 3.19 -19.43
CA LEU A 107 -9.54 4.16 -18.87
C LEU A 107 -9.08 5.16 -19.94
N LEU A 108 -8.68 4.67 -21.11
CA LEU A 108 -8.17 5.50 -22.21
C LEU A 108 -9.28 6.35 -22.86
N LEU A 109 -10.54 5.93 -22.88
CA LEU A 109 -11.65 6.74 -23.36
C LEU A 109 -11.88 7.99 -22.49
N ARG A 110 -11.52 7.94 -21.20
CA ARG A 110 -11.62 9.10 -20.29
C ARG A 110 -10.45 10.07 -20.51
N GLN A 111 -9.25 9.54 -20.69
CA GLN A 111 -8.05 10.30 -21.00
C GLN A 111 -7.08 9.45 -21.85
N PRO A 112 -7.05 9.62 -23.19
CA PRO A 112 -6.27 8.75 -24.07
C PRO A 112 -4.77 8.78 -23.80
N TYR A 113 -4.22 9.98 -23.55
CA TYR A 113 -2.83 10.19 -23.20
C TYR A 113 -2.69 11.51 -22.47
N PHE A 114 -1.64 11.63 -21.65
CA PHE A 114 -1.32 12.87 -20.94
C PHE A 114 -0.03 13.50 -21.44
N ALA A 115 0.78 12.79 -22.23
CA ALA A 115 2.04 13.30 -22.74
C ALA A 115 2.39 12.76 -24.14
N LYS A 116 3.28 13.47 -24.82
CA LYS A 116 3.93 13.05 -26.07
C LYS A 116 5.42 13.36 -26.00
N VAL A 117 6.23 12.41 -26.44
CA VAL A 117 7.65 12.64 -26.73
C VAL A 117 7.95 12.41 -28.20
N ARG A 118 8.85 13.21 -28.77
CA ARG A 118 9.36 13.02 -30.12
C ARG A 118 10.78 12.49 -30.05
N LEU A 119 10.95 11.22 -30.43
CA LEU A 119 12.20 10.48 -30.23
C LEU A 119 12.86 10.14 -31.56
N GLN A 120 14.12 10.56 -31.71
CA GLN A 120 15.00 10.06 -32.76
C GLN A 120 15.78 8.85 -32.22
N MET A 121 15.38 7.67 -32.69
CA MET A 121 15.95 6.39 -32.22
C MET A 121 17.39 6.14 -32.71
N ARG A 122 17.76 6.69 -33.87
CA ARG A 122 19.10 6.56 -34.47
C ARG A 122 19.44 7.82 -35.28
N PRO A 123 20.71 8.25 -35.31
CA PRO A 123 21.15 9.33 -36.18
C PRO A 123 20.77 9.07 -37.64
N GLY A 124 20.28 10.09 -38.35
CA GLY A 124 19.89 10.00 -39.76
C GLY A 124 18.52 9.35 -40.03
N ARG A 125 17.79 8.92 -39.01
CA ARG A 125 16.38 8.51 -39.15
C ARG A 125 15.43 9.62 -38.67
N PRO A 126 14.22 9.72 -39.27
CA PRO A 126 13.23 10.67 -38.79
C PRO A 126 12.79 10.30 -37.37
N ALA A 127 12.60 11.32 -36.53
CA ALA A 127 12.02 11.14 -35.21
C ALA A 127 10.56 10.71 -35.30
N ARG A 128 10.10 10.02 -34.26
CA ARG A 128 8.73 9.50 -34.15
C ARG A 128 8.06 10.04 -32.90
N ASN A 129 6.76 10.33 -33.01
CA ASN A 129 5.95 10.66 -31.86
C ASN A 129 5.60 9.39 -31.08
N VAL A 130 5.71 9.46 -29.77
CA VAL A 130 5.28 8.43 -28.83
C VAL A 130 4.33 9.10 -27.85
N TYR A 131 3.06 8.70 -27.88
CA TYR A 131 2.04 9.19 -26.95
C TYR A 131 2.03 8.29 -25.72
N ILE A 132 2.00 8.90 -24.54
CA ILE A 132 2.14 8.23 -23.25
C ILE A 132 0.83 8.41 -22.46
N GLY A 133 0.24 7.29 -22.08
CA GLY A 133 -1.00 7.23 -21.31
C GLY A 133 -0.85 6.47 -20.00
N THR A 134 -1.93 6.43 -19.22
CA THR A 134 -2.01 5.68 -17.96
C THR A 134 -1.86 4.17 -18.16
N VAL A 135 -2.36 3.67 -19.29
CA VAL A 135 -2.20 2.29 -19.74
C VAL A 135 -1.83 2.26 -21.22
N GLY A 136 -1.21 1.17 -21.67
CA GLY A 136 -0.88 0.96 -23.08
C GLY A 136 -1.98 0.26 -23.88
N ILE A 137 -2.11 0.60 -25.16
CA ILE A 137 -2.96 -0.14 -26.10
C ILE A 137 -2.33 -0.16 -27.51
N THR A 138 -2.49 -1.28 -28.19
CA THR A 138 -2.07 -1.50 -29.58
C THR A 138 -3.27 -1.52 -30.52
N ASP A 139 -3.03 -1.19 -31.78
CA ASP A 139 -4.00 -1.40 -32.84
C ASP A 139 -4.06 -2.87 -33.29
N GLU A 140 -4.94 -3.18 -34.25
CA GLU A 140 -5.10 -4.50 -34.87
C GLU A 140 -3.80 -5.08 -35.47
N ARG A 141 -2.82 -4.23 -35.80
CA ARG A 141 -1.53 -4.62 -36.37
C ARG A 141 -0.43 -4.71 -35.31
N GLN A 142 -0.79 -4.68 -34.03
CA GLN A 142 0.14 -4.66 -32.89
C GLN A 142 1.06 -3.43 -32.87
N VAL A 143 0.65 -2.34 -33.54
CA VAL A 143 1.37 -1.06 -33.47
C VAL A 143 0.88 -0.31 -32.23
N PRO A 144 1.76 0.14 -31.34
CA PRO A 144 1.36 0.93 -30.17
C PRO A 144 0.66 2.23 -30.60
N LEU A 145 -0.61 2.37 -30.23
CA LEU A 145 -1.36 3.62 -30.37
C LEU A 145 -1.02 4.55 -29.21
N ILE A 146 -1.07 4.00 -27.99
CA ILE A 146 -0.70 4.67 -26.75
C ILE A 146 0.29 3.76 -26.01
N VAL A 147 1.40 4.35 -25.59
CA VAL A 147 2.42 3.67 -24.79
C VAL A 147 2.12 3.86 -23.32
N ASP A 148 2.21 2.77 -22.57
CA ASP A 148 2.08 2.77 -21.13
C ASP A 148 3.21 3.59 -20.47
N TRP A 149 2.88 4.45 -19.50
CA TRP A 149 3.87 5.24 -18.78
C TRP A 149 4.94 4.41 -18.05
N ARG A 150 4.66 3.12 -17.77
CA ARG A 150 5.59 2.17 -17.14
C ARG A 150 6.57 1.56 -18.13
N SER A 151 6.27 1.64 -19.44
CA SER A 151 7.17 1.18 -20.50
C SER A 151 8.55 1.81 -20.36
N PRO A 152 9.65 1.08 -20.64
CA PRO A 152 10.99 1.63 -20.63
C PRO A 152 11.17 2.89 -21.47
N VAL A 153 10.58 2.93 -22.67
CA VAL A 153 10.70 4.10 -23.56
C VAL A 153 10.09 5.36 -22.95
N ALA A 154 9.08 5.22 -22.08
CA ALA A 154 8.45 6.35 -21.39
C ALA A 154 9.38 7.01 -20.36
N GLN A 155 10.46 6.35 -19.93
CA GLN A 155 11.50 6.96 -19.07
C GLN A 155 12.09 8.23 -19.70
N THR A 156 12.15 8.30 -21.04
CA THR A 156 12.64 9.48 -21.77
C THR A 156 11.82 10.75 -21.47
N TYR A 157 10.53 10.61 -21.16
CA TYR A 157 9.69 11.73 -20.73
C TYR A 157 10.12 12.24 -19.33
N TYR A 158 10.39 11.32 -18.39
CA TYR A 158 10.71 11.64 -16.99
C TYR A 158 12.17 12.04 -16.73
N ASN A 159 13.08 11.86 -17.70
CA ASN A 159 14.47 12.33 -17.59
C ASN A 159 14.59 13.87 -17.63
N GLN A 160 13.53 14.55 -18.03
CA GLN A 160 13.31 16.00 -17.98
C GLN A 160 14.25 16.92 -18.79
N GLU A 161 15.18 16.37 -19.56
CA GLU A 161 16.10 17.14 -20.42
C GLU A 161 15.91 16.78 -21.91
N VAL A 162 15.71 17.79 -22.76
CA VAL A 162 15.69 17.63 -24.24
C VAL A 162 17.13 17.43 -24.72
N GLY A 163 17.33 16.49 -25.65
CA GLY A 163 18.65 16.11 -26.16
C GLY A 163 18.96 14.63 -26.02
N PRO A 164 20.25 14.24 -26.04
CA PRO A 164 20.67 12.86 -25.91
C PRO A 164 20.25 12.28 -24.56
N THR A 165 19.53 11.16 -24.60
CA THR A 165 19.04 10.46 -23.41
C THR A 165 19.09 8.95 -23.63
N SER A 166 18.80 8.18 -22.60
CA SER A 166 18.74 6.72 -22.69
C SER A 166 17.67 6.12 -21.79
N TYR A 167 17.28 4.91 -22.12
CA TYR A 167 16.42 4.06 -21.30
C TYR A 167 16.89 2.60 -21.40
N GLU A 168 16.54 1.78 -20.42
CA GLU A 168 16.95 0.37 -20.38
C GLU A 168 15.80 -0.57 -20.73
N VAL A 169 16.03 -1.47 -21.68
CA VAL A 169 15.07 -2.53 -22.06
C VAL A 169 15.81 -3.86 -22.12
N ASP A 170 15.29 -4.87 -21.42
CA ASP A 170 15.87 -6.21 -21.34
C ASP A 170 17.36 -6.22 -20.97
N GLY A 171 17.75 -5.39 -19.99
CA GLY A 171 19.15 -5.23 -19.55
C GLY A 171 20.07 -4.55 -20.57
N ARG A 172 19.51 -3.90 -21.61
CA ARG A 172 20.26 -3.18 -22.64
C ARG A 172 19.89 -1.71 -22.66
N THR A 173 20.88 -0.85 -22.49
CA THR A 173 20.72 0.59 -22.63
C THR A 173 20.50 0.96 -24.10
N LYS A 174 19.43 1.71 -24.38
CA LYS A 174 19.12 2.30 -25.69
C LYS A 174 19.34 3.80 -25.63
N THR A 175 20.30 4.30 -26.39
CA THR A 175 20.52 5.74 -26.56
C THR A 175 19.58 6.29 -27.62
N VAL A 176 18.89 7.38 -27.31
CA VAL A 176 17.96 8.09 -28.21
C VAL A 176 18.14 9.59 -28.04
N ASN A 177 17.68 10.38 -29.02
CA ASN A 177 17.65 11.83 -28.90
C ASN A 177 16.19 12.29 -28.74
N LEU A 178 15.88 12.95 -27.63
CA LEU A 178 14.59 13.56 -27.36
C LEU A 178 14.55 14.93 -28.02
N GLU A 179 13.68 15.11 -29.01
CA GLU A 179 13.51 16.37 -29.75
C GLU A 179 12.41 17.26 -29.15
N LEU A 180 11.37 16.65 -28.57
CA LEU A 180 10.23 17.36 -28.01
C LEU A 180 9.66 16.58 -26.84
N ARG A 181 9.34 17.31 -25.76
CA ARG A 181 8.54 16.85 -24.64
C ARG A 181 7.31 17.72 -24.52
N ARG A 182 6.13 17.13 -24.69
CA ARG A 182 4.83 17.80 -24.62
C ARG A 182 3.95 17.14 -23.58
N GLN A 183 3.30 17.94 -22.76
CA GLN A 183 2.28 17.51 -21.82
C GLN A 183 0.92 18.07 -22.24
N PHE A 184 -0.15 17.33 -21.96
CA PHE A 184 -1.51 17.72 -22.32
C PHE A 184 -2.44 17.68 -21.10
N ASP A 185 -3.40 18.60 -21.07
CA ASP A 185 -4.62 18.50 -20.29
C ASP A 185 -5.75 18.07 -21.23
N VAL A 186 -6.16 16.81 -21.12
CA VAL A 186 -7.13 16.15 -21.99
C VAL A 186 -8.25 15.58 -21.16
N VAL A 187 -9.49 15.81 -21.61
CA VAL A 187 -10.68 15.14 -21.11
C VAL A 187 -11.45 14.57 -22.30
N GLN A 188 -11.56 13.24 -22.33
CA GLN A 188 -12.17 12.48 -23.41
C GLN A 188 -11.53 12.80 -24.78
N ASP A 189 -12.29 13.40 -25.69
CA ASP A 189 -11.87 13.79 -27.03
C ASP A 189 -11.50 15.28 -27.13
N ARG A 190 -11.50 16.01 -26.00
CA ARG A 190 -11.25 17.45 -25.96
C ARG A 190 -9.91 17.78 -25.34
N LEU A 191 -9.08 18.49 -26.10
CA LEU A 191 -7.87 19.12 -25.61
C LEU A 191 -8.24 20.41 -24.88
N ARG A 192 -7.85 20.53 -23.60
CA ARG A 192 -8.04 21.77 -22.82
C ARG A 192 -6.83 22.68 -22.95
N SER A 193 -5.62 22.13 -22.82
CA SER A 193 -4.36 22.85 -22.98
C SER A 193 -3.19 21.90 -23.26
N TYR A 194 -2.08 22.43 -23.77
CA TYR A 194 -0.82 21.69 -23.91
C TYR A 194 0.38 22.56 -23.53
N PHE A 195 1.49 21.92 -23.16
CA PHE A 195 2.71 22.59 -22.74
C PHE A 195 3.95 21.87 -23.29
N ASP A 196 4.86 22.63 -23.90
CA ASP A 196 6.18 22.13 -24.32
C ASP A 196 7.21 22.46 -23.26
N ALA A 197 7.82 21.43 -22.69
CA ALA A 197 8.79 21.60 -21.63
C ALA A 197 10.20 21.73 -22.20
N SER A 198 10.57 22.93 -22.62
CA SER A 198 11.92 23.29 -23.07
C SER A 198 12.77 23.98 -21.99
N VAL A 199 12.17 24.39 -20.87
CA VAL A 199 12.84 25.06 -19.74
C VAL A 199 12.43 24.37 -18.45
N ALA A 200 13.41 24.00 -17.61
CA ALA A 200 13.24 23.33 -16.31
C ALA A 200 12.48 24.17 -15.26
N ILE A 201 11.90 25.30 -15.63
CA ILE A 201 11.27 26.26 -14.72
C ILE A 201 10.03 26.82 -15.43
N GLN A 202 8.87 26.18 -15.23
CA GLN A 202 7.53 26.79 -15.11
C GLN A 202 6.40 25.73 -15.26
N ASP A 203 6.34 24.76 -14.34
CA ASP A 203 5.12 23.95 -14.06
C ASP A 203 4.02 24.78 -13.33
N ALA A 204 4.16 26.10 -13.39
CA ALA A 204 3.40 27.08 -12.66
C ALA A 204 1.97 27.24 -13.17
N LEU A 205 1.67 26.82 -14.42
CA LEU A 205 0.32 26.84 -15.02
C LEU A 205 -0.40 25.49 -14.91
N LEU A 206 0.35 24.37 -14.86
CA LEU A 206 -0.17 23.02 -14.66
C LEU A 206 -0.81 22.85 -13.27
N LEU A 207 -0.19 23.46 -12.25
CA LEU A 207 -0.78 23.58 -10.90
C LEU A 207 -2.09 24.39 -10.88
N GLY A 208 -2.32 25.25 -11.87
CA GLY A 208 -3.57 25.99 -12.03
C GLY A 208 -4.74 25.13 -12.52
N ALA A 209 -4.47 24.13 -13.37
CA ALA A 209 -5.46 23.14 -13.80
C ALA A 209 -5.84 22.19 -12.65
N LEU A 210 -4.86 21.79 -11.84
CA LEU A 210 -5.04 20.98 -10.62
C LEU A 210 -5.87 21.66 -9.51
N ARG A 211 -6.08 22.98 -9.57
CA ARG A 211 -6.83 23.73 -8.54
C ARG A 211 -8.35 23.56 -8.60
N ARG A 212 -8.92 23.08 -9.70
CA ARG A 212 -10.38 23.23 -9.92
C ARG A 212 -11.26 22.05 -9.49
N HIS A 213 -10.74 20.82 -9.34
CA HIS A 213 -11.56 19.69 -8.87
C HIS A 213 -10.78 18.69 -8.02
N HIS A 214 -11.21 18.48 -6.76
CA HIS A 214 -10.61 17.54 -5.80
C HIS A 214 -10.60 16.08 -6.29
N SER A 215 -11.54 15.67 -7.15
CA SER A 215 -11.64 14.31 -7.69
C SER A 215 -10.73 14.05 -8.90
N GLU A 216 -10.31 15.09 -9.62
CA GLU A 216 -9.41 14.98 -10.78
C GLU A 216 -7.92 14.94 -10.37
N LYS A 217 -7.61 15.23 -9.09
CA LYS A 217 -6.24 15.20 -8.53
C LYS A 217 -5.53 13.84 -8.67
N LEU A 218 -6.28 12.75 -8.79
CA LEU A 218 -5.76 11.37 -8.86
C LEU A 218 -5.16 10.98 -10.22
N GLN A 219 -5.72 11.49 -11.32
CA GLN A 219 -5.25 11.15 -12.67
C GLN A 219 -3.98 11.91 -13.07
N ALA A 220 -3.69 13.03 -12.40
CA ALA A 220 -2.55 13.89 -12.71
C ALA A 220 -1.20 13.40 -12.15
N ILE A 221 -1.19 12.39 -11.25
CA ILE A 221 -0.01 12.00 -10.49
C ILE A 221 1.10 11.44 -11.40
N THR A 222 0.74 10.69 -12.45
CA THR A 222 1.71 10.11 -13.40
C THR A 222 2.30 11.16 -14.33
N ALA A 223 1.49 12.10 -14.81
CA ALA A 223 1.96 13.15 -15.71
C ALA A 223 3.00 14.08 -15.06
N THR A 224 2.94 14.22 -13.74
CA THR A 224 3.77 15.13 -12.95
C THR A 224 4.93 14.46 -12.23
N ILE A 225 5.23 13.18 -12.51
CA ILE A 225 6.34 12.48 -11.85
C ILE A 225 7.64 13.23 -12.13
N GLN A 226 8.34 13.53 -11.04
CA GLN A 226 9.59 14.26 -11.08
C GLN A 226 10.78 13.31 -11.22
N ARG A 227 11.93 13.82 -11.65
CA ARG A 227 13.12 12.99 -11.88
C ARG A 227 13.51 12.15 -10.65
N GLU A 228 13.55 12.75 -9.45
CA GLU A 228 13.84 12.04 -8.19
C GLU A 228 12.77 10.99 -7.84
N GLN A 229 11.49 11.29 -8.07
CA GLN A 229 10.38 10.37 -7.83
C GLN A 229 10.46 9.18 -8.81
N ASN A 230 10.74 9.44 -10.08
CA ASN A 230 10.91 8.41 -11.11
C ASN A 230 12.10 7.49 -10.81
N GLN A 231 13.18 8.01 -10.21
CA GLN A 231 14.31 7.19 -9.76
C GLN A 231 13.89 6.17 -8.71
N VAL A 232 13.01 6.56 -7.77
CA VAL A 232 12.47 5.63 -6.77
C VAL A 232 11.49 4.64 -7.41
N VAL A 233 10.57 5.12 -8.24
CA VAL A 233 9.55 4.28 -8.91
C VAL A 233 10.19 3.21 -9.79
N ARG A 234 11.27 3.55 -10.50
CA ARG A 234 11.99 2.64 -11.41
C ARG A 234 13.28 2.07 -10.81
N HIS A 235 13.46 2.20 -9.50
CA HIS A 235 14.64 1.66 -8.83
C HIS A 235 14.76 0.15 -9.08
N GLU A 236 16.00 -0.34 -9.16
CA GLU A 236 16.29 -1.77 -9.22
C GLU A 236 15.64 -2.51 -8.06
N ASP A 237 15.27 -3.77 -8.30
CA ASP A 237 14.68 -4.59 -7.26
C ASP A 237 15.75 -5.08 -6.28
N VAL A 238 15.72 -4.54 -5.06
CA VAL A 238 16.68 -4.80 -3.98
C VAL A 238 15.93 -5.32 -2.75
N PRO A 239 16.58 -6.12 -1.88
CA PRO A 239 15.91 -6.70 -0.71
C PRO A 239 15.26 -5.67 0.21
N ALA A 240 15.86 -4.48 0.36
CA ALA A 240 15.24 -3.36 1.05
C ALA A 240 15.64 -2.01 0.41
N LEU A 241 14.66 -1.15 0.17
CA LEU A 241 14.82 0.22 -0.29
C LEU A 241 14.24 1.18 0.74
N LEU A 242 15.10 2.01 1.35
CA LEU A 242 14.71 3.06 2.29
C LEU A 242 14.64 4.42 1.57
N VAL A 243 13.47 5.03 1.55
CA VAL A 243 13.23 6.33 0.91
C VAL A 243 12.97 7.36 1.99
N ASP A 244 13.88 8.33 2.08
CA ASP A 244 13.77 9.46 3.00
C ASP A 244 13.31 10.71 2.24
N GLY A 245 12.06 11.10 2.44
CA GLY A 245 11.45 12.21 1.72
C GLY A 245 10.89 13.26 2.66
N ILE A 246 11.21 14.53 2.40
CA ILE A 246 10.66 15.65 3.19
C ILE A 246 9.14 15.77 3.05
N ALA A 247 8.52 16.58 3.90
CA ALA A 247 7.10 16.88 3.79
C ALA A 247 6.73 17.49 2.42
N GLY A 248 5.65 16.99 1.82
CA GLY A 248 5.19 17.48 0.51
C GLY A 248 5.96 16.96 -0.71
N SER A 249 6.89 16.02 -0.53
CA SER A 249 7.65 15.40 -1.64
C SER A 249 6.91 14.33 -2.45
N GLY A 250 5.69 13.97 -2.05
CA GLY A 250 4.87 12.98 -2.77
C GLY A 250 5.22 11.51 -2.49
N LYS A 251 5.77 11.19 -1.32
CA LYS A 251 6.12 9.81 -0.89
C LYS A 251 5.00 8.79 -1.17
N THR A 252 3.80 9.02 -0.65
CA THR A 252 2.62 8.19 -0.93
C THR A 252 2.38 7.97 -2.43
N SER A 253 2.49 9.03 -3.24
CA SER A 253 2.32 8.92 -4.69
C SER A 253 3.40 8.04 -5.33
N VAL A 254 4.65 8.23 -4.91
CA VAL A 254 5.79 7.40 -5.33
C VAL A 254 5.57 5.93 -4.95
N LEU A 255 5.04 5.67 -3.75
CA LEU A 255 4.73 4.33 -3.28
C LEU A 255 3.72 3.62 -4.19
N LEU A 256 2.61 4.29 -4.51
CA LEU A 256 1.56 3.73 -5.37
C LEU A 256 2.02 3.55 -6.80
N GLN A 257 2.79 4.50 -7.32
CA GLN A 257 3.40 4.39 -8.64
C GLN A 257 4.42 3.25 -8.71
N ARG A 258 5.19 3.03 -7.63
CA ARG A 258 6.12 1.90 -7.54
C ARG A 258 5.37 0.57 -7.52
N ILE A 259 4.28 0.44 -6.77
CA ILE A 259 3.41 -0.75 -6.80
C ILE A 259 2.91 -1.01 -8.22
N ALA A 260 2.35 0.01 -8.88
CA ALA A 260 1.86 -0.12 -10.25
C ALA A 260 2.97 -0.48 -11.26
N TYR A 261 4.18 0.06 -11.06
CA TYR A 261 5.34 -0.29 -11.87
C TYR A 261 5.78 -1.75 -11.66
N LEU A 262 5.77 -2.25 -10.42
CA LEU A 262 6.10 -3.64 -10.11
C LEU A 262 5.09 -4.60 -10.74
N PHE A 263 3.78 -4.34 -10.64
CA PHE A 263 2.77 -5.14 -11.32
C PHE A 263 2.96 -5.15 -12.83
N TYR A 264 3.32 -4.02 -13.45
CA TYR A 264 3.61 -3.99 -14.88
C TYR A 264 4.88 -4.77 -15.26
N GLN A 265 5.95 -4.63 -14.48
CA GLN A 265 7.23 -5.28 -14.73
C GLN A 265 7.14 -6.80 -14.54
N GLU A 266 6.34 -7.25 -13.56
CA GLU A 266 6.21 -8.64 -13.17
C GLU A 266 4.81 -9.21 -13.42
N ARG A 267 4.07 -8.69 -14.40
CA ARG A 267 2.67 -9.05 -14.68
C ARG A 267 2.41 -10.54 -14.94
N GLU A 268 3.45 -11.32 -15.24
CA GLU A 268 3.37 -12.76 -15.47
C GLU A 268 3.57 -13.59 -14.20
N SER A 269 4.15 -13.01 -13.13
CA SER A 269 4.59 -13.75 -11.95
C SER A 269 4.20 -13.13 -10.61
N LEU A 270 3.79 -11.86 -10.58
CA LEU A 270 3.41 -11.15 -9.37
C LEU A 270 1.89 -11.03 -9.28
N ARG A 271 1.31 -11.66 -8.27
CA ARG A 271 -0.12 -11.51 -7.98
C ARG A 271 -0.37 -10.40 -6.95
N PRO A 272 -1.54 -9.73 -6.97
CA PRO A 272 -1.87 -8.69 -6.00
C PRO A 272 -1.82 -9.16 -4.53
N ASP A 273 -2.13 -10.44 -4.29
CA ASP A 273 -2.12 -11.05 -2.96
C ASP A 273 -0.71 -11.31 -2.40
N GLN A 274 0.32 -11.13 -3.22
CA GLN A 274 1.72 -11.25 -2.81
C GLN A 274 2.34 -9.88 -2.44
N VAL A 275 1.56 -8.80 -2.52
CA VAL A 275 2.00 -7.43 -2.22
C VAL A 275 1.25 -6.92 -0.99
N TYR A 276 2.01 -6.51 0.03
CA TYR A 276 1.47 -6.00 1.30
C TYR A 276 1.79 -4.53 1.45
N LEU A 277 0.78 -3.72 1.79
CA LEU A 277 0.92 -2.28 2.02
C LEU A 277 0.49 -1.92 3.44
N PHE A 278 1.47 -1.57 4.26
CA PHE A 278 1.28 -1.05 5.60
C PHE A 278 1.04 0.46 5.56
N SER A 279 -0.15 0.87 5.98
CA SER A 279 -0.57 2.27 6.04
C SER A 279 -0.76 2.73 7.48
N PRO A 280 -0.49 4.01 7.81
CA PRO A 280 -0.68 4.53 9.15
C PRO A 280 -2.15 4.62 9.59
N ASN A 281 -3.12 4.69 8.66
CA ASN A 281 -4.54 4.84 8.98
C ASN A 281 -5.48 4.27 7.89
N ASP A 282 -6.73 3.99 8.27
CA ASP A 282 -7.74 3.39 7.38
C ASP A 282 -8.28 4.37 6.31
N ILE A 283 -8.14 5.69 6.52
CA ILE A 283 -8.57 6.70 5.53
C ILE A 283 -7.78 6.53 4.23
N PHE A 284 -6.51 6.17 4.36
CA PHE A 284 -5.61 5.96 3.25
C PHE A 284 -5.93 4.70 2.42
N ALA A 285 -6.52 3.66 3.04
CA ALA A 285 -6.99 2.49 2.29
C ALA A 285 -8.02 2.88 1.22
N ARG A 286 -8.97 3.77 1.56
CA ARG A 286 -9.96 4.28 0.59
C ARG A 286 -9.33 5.07 -0.56
N TYR A 287 -8.23 5.78 -0.27
CA TYR A 287 -7.46 6.49 -1.28
C TYR A 287 -6.83 5.49 -2.27
N ILE A 288 -6.17 4.44 -1.75
CA ILE A 288 -5.58 3.35 -2.55
C ILE A 288 -6.64 2.69 -3.44
N ASP A 289 -7.82 2.42 -2.88
CA ASP A 289 -8.96 1.81 -3.60
C ASP A 289 -9.44 2.62 -4.81
N THR A 290 -9.07 3.89 -4.90
CA THR A 290 -9.37 4.75 -6.03
C THR A 290 -8.17 4.94 -6.96
N VAL A 291 -6.95 5.08 -6.41
CA VAL A 291 -5.75 5.46 -7.18
C VAL A 291 -5.24 4.33 -8.05
N LEU A 292 -4.94 3.16 -7.48
CA LEU A 292 -4.36 2.06 -8.26
C LEU A 292 -5.29 1.59 -9.39
N PRO A 293 -6.62 1.51 -9.19
CA PRO A 293 -7.53 1.20 -10.29
C PRO A 293 -7.53 2.25 -11.39
N SER A 294 -7.32 3.53 -11.06
CA SER A 294 -7.15 4.60 -12.05
C SER A 294 -5.84 4.51 -12.84
N LEU A 295 -4.83 3.81 -12.30
CA LEU A 295 -3.57 3.46 -12.97
C LEU A 295 -3.65 2.11 -13.72
N GLY A 296 -4.84 1.51 -13.78
CA GLY A 296 -5.09 0.25 -14.47
C GLY A 296 -4.61 -0.99 -13.71
N GLU A 297 -4.42 -0.89 -12.39
CA GLU A 297 -3.90 -1.98 -11.56
C GLU A 297 -4.92 -2.47 -10.54
N SER A 298 -4.63 -3.63 -9.96
CA SER A 298 -5.37 -4.21 -8.84
C SER A 298 -4.79 -3.73 -7.51
N ASN A 299 -5.60 -3.79 -6.44
CA ASN A 299 -5.15 -3.34 -5.12
C ASN A 299 -4.33 -4.44 -4.42
N PRO A 300 -3.23 -4.09 -3.74
CA PRO A 300 -2.50 -5.00 -2.87
C PRO A 300 -3.25 -5.25 -1.55
N HIS A 301 -2.80 -6.21 -0.75
CA HIS A 301 -3.27 -6.37 0.62
C HIS A 301 -2.86 -5.18 1.48
N THR A 302 -3.82 -4.30 1.76
CA THR A 302 -3.59 -3.08 2.54
C THR A 302 -3.98 -3.29 3.99
N LEU A 303 -3.06 -3.01 4.92
CA LEU A 303 -3.24 -3.23 6.34
C LEU A 303 -2.77 -2.02 7.15
N THR A 304 -3.44 -1.75 8.26
CA THR A 304 -2.83 -0.97 9.35
C THR A 304 -2.11 -1.90 10.31
N TRP A 305 -1.24 -1.36 11.17
CA TRP A 305 -0.61 -2.17 12.22
C TRP A 305 -1.66 -2.91 13.08
N LYS A 306 -2.77 -2.24 13.39
CA LYS A 306 -3.85 -2.83 14.19
C LYS A 306 -4.58 -3.94 13.44
N SER A 307 -4.89 -3.75 12.15
CA SER A 307 -5.56 -4.80 11.36
C SER A 307 -4.65 -6.01 11.15
N PHE A 308 -3.35 -5.79 10.93
CA PHE A 308 -2.37 -6.87 10.87
C PHE A 308 -2.37 -7.71 12.16
N LEU A 309 -2.33 -7.10 13.33
CA LEU A 309 -2.42 -7.84 14.60
C LEU A 309 -3.77 -8.55 14.77
N ALA A 310 -4.87 -7.96 14.29
CA ALA A 310 -6.19 -8.58 14.35
C ALA A 310 -6.29 -9.83 13.46
N GLU A 311 -5.71 -9.81 12.25
CA GLU A 311 -5.60 -10.98 11.39
C GLU A 311 -4.80 -12.13 12.03
N GLN A 312 -3.86 -11.79 12.92
CA GLN A 312 -3.14 -12.79 13.72
C GLN A 312 -3.89 -13.23 14.99
N GLY A 313 -5.10 -12.72 15.24
CA GLY A 313 -5.89 -13.00 16.45
C GLY A 313 -5.35 -12.34 17.73
N LEU A 314 -4.67 -11.19 17.59
CA LEU A 314 -3.98 -10.50 18.69
C LEU A 314 -4.55 -9.12 19.00
N ASP A 315 -5.76 -8.81 18.52
CA ASP A 315 -6.46 -7.53 18.70
C ASP A 315 -6.76 -7.17 20.17
N GLN A 316 -6.89 -8.18 21.04
CA GLN A 316 -7.14 -7.99 22.47
C GLN A 316 -5.87 -7.69 23.30
N ARG A 317 -4.69 -7.81 22.70
CA ARG A 317 -3.41 -7.55 23.39
C ARG A 317 -2.96 -6.11 23.21
N SER A 318 -2.07 -5.64 24.08
CA SER A 318 -1.37 -4.39 23.79
C SER A 318 -0.57 -4.54 22.49
N GLY A 319 -0.68 -3.56 21.60
CA GLY A 319 -0.06 -3.59 20.27
C GLY A 319 1.48 -3.51 20.27
N GLY A 320 2.09 -3.59 21.46
CA GLY A 320 3.53 -3.49 21.68
C GLY A 320 4.08 -2.07 21.73
N GLU A 321 3.21 -1.07 21.90
CA GLU A 321 3.59 0.32 22.18
C GLU A 321 4.46 0.34 23.46
N GLY A 322 5.75 0.64 23.32
CA GLY A 322 6.72 0.65 24.43
C GLY A 322 7.54 -0.65 24.63
N VAL A 323 7.39 -1.65 23.76
CA VAL A 323 8.30 -2.80 23.76
C VAL A 323 9.67 -2.38 23.22
N ASP A 324 10.69 -2.52 24.05
CA ASP A 324 12.06 -2.22 23.65
C ASP A 324 12.62 -3.30 22.70
N ALA A 325 13.35 -2.87 21.67
CA ALA A 325 13.94 -3.76 20.69
C ALA A 325 14.98 -4.70 21.30
N SER A 326 15.69 -4.27 22.35
CA SER A 326 16.63 -5.12 23.08
C SER A 326 15.93 -6.34 23.68
N ALA A 327 14.73 -6.17 24.25
CA ALA A 327 13.94 -7.25 24.83
C ALA A 327 13.53 -8.29 23.79
N LEU A 328 13.19 -7.88 22.55
CA LEU A 328 12.92 -8.83 21.47
C LEU A 328 14.17 -9.55 20.99
N ARG A 329 15.32 -8.86 20.90
CA ARG A 329 16.59 -9.50 20.56
C ARG A 329 16.96 -10.54 21.62
N GLU A 330 16.77 -10.23 22.90
CA GLU A 330 16.97 -11.17 24.01
C GLU A 330 16.01 -12.36 23.92
N LEU A 331 14.71 -12.13 23.73
CA LEU A 331 13.72 -13.17 23.53
C LEU A 331 14.13 -14.13 22.39
N GLY A 332 14.61 -13.57 21.27
CA GLY A 332 15.12 -14.35 20.15
C GLY A 332 16.34 -15.21 20.50
N ARG A 333 17.29 -14.69 21.27
CA ARG A 333 18.47 -15.45 21.74
C ARG A 333 18.08 -16.54 22.74
N SER A 334 17.09 -16.28 23.59
CA SER A 334 16.62 -17.22 24.60
C SER A 334 15.89 -18.42 24.01
N VAL A 335 15.39 -18.35 22.78
CA VAL A 335 14.65 -19.44 22.11
C VAL A 335 15.41 -20.76 22.13
N ALA A 336 16.71 -20.74 21.84
CA ALA A 336 17.54 -21.95 21.83
C ALA A 336 17.66 -22.63 23.20
N SER A 337 17.45 -21.87 24.29
CA SER A 337 17.51 -22.34 25.68
C SER A 337 16.16 -22.68 26.29
N ILE A 338 15.05 -22.53 25.54
CA ILE A 338 13.71 -22.84 26.06
C ILE A 338 13.61 -24.33 26.36
N VAL A 339 13.22 -24.66 27.59
CA VAL A 339 12.80 -26.00 27.97
C VAL A 339 11.29 -26.01 28.08
N LEU A 340 10.64 -26.92 27.36
CA LEU A 340 9.19 -27.10 27.37
C LEU A 340 8.80 -28.03 28.53
N GLU A 341 7.76 -27.64 29.25
CA GLU A 341 7.14 -28.37 30.36
C GLU A 341 5.88 -29.10 29.90
N ASP A 342 5.39 -30.06 30.69
CA ASP A 342 4.16 -30.82 30.37
C ASP A 342 2.95 -29.91 30.13
N ASP A 343 2.82 -28.85 30.93
CA ASP A 343 1.72 -27.89 30.84
C ASP A 343 1.82 -26.93 29.64
N ASP A 344 2.93 -26.93 28.89
CA ASP A 344 3.08 -26.07 27.71
C ASP A 344 2.32 -26.61 26.49
N PHE A 345 1.76 -27.82 26.58
CA PHE A 345 1.04 -28.49 25.52
C PHE A 345 -0.48 -28.48 25.78
N ARG A 346 -1.28 -28.42 24.70
CA ARG A 346 -2.74 -28.61 24.72
C ARG A 346 -3.10 -29.79 23.84
N ASP A 347 -4.16 -30.51 24.22
CA ASP A 347 -4.76 -31.52 23.36
C ASP A 347 -5.26 -30.86 22.06
N ILE A 348 -5.11 -31.56 20.93
CA ILE A 348 -5.79 -31.22 19.67
C ILE A 348 -7.16 -31.90 19.69
N ARG A 349 -8.22 -31.11 19.58
CA ARG A 349 -9.61 -31.55 19.73
C ARG A 349 -10.50 -30.86 18.71
N VAL A 350 -11.56 -31.54 18.29
CA VAL A 350 -12.66 -30.94 17.52
C VAL A 350 -13.95 -31.30 18.26
N GLY A 351 -14.65 -30.27 18.72
CA GLY A 351 -15.74 -30.45 19.70
C GLY A 351 -15.27 -31.23 20.93
N ASP A 352 -16.03 -32.24 21.32
CA ASP A 352 -15.69 -33.09 22.47
C ASP A 352 -14.68 -34.20 22.13
N MET A 353 -14.36 -34.43 20.86
CA MET A 353 -13.45 -35.50 20.50
C MET A 353 -11.98 -35.07 20.60
N ARG A 354 -11.20 -35.84 21.36
CA ARG A 354 -9.74 -35.72 21.39
C ARG A 354 -9.10 -36.52 20.27
N LEU A 355 -8.35 -35.85 19.40
CA LEU A 355 -7.63 -36.47 18.29
C LEU A 355 -6.19 -36.79 18.65
N VAL A 356 -5.49 -35.82 19.26
CA VAL A 356 -4.11 -36.00 19.74
C VAL A 356 -3.98 -35.41 21.14
N SER A 357 -3.48 -36.20 22.09
CA SER A 357 -3.25 -35.75 23.47
C SER A 357 -1.95 -34.95 23.61
N ALA A 358 -1.90 -34.03 24.58
CA ALA A 358 -0.72 -33.26 24.95
C ALA A 358 0.53 -34.14 25.18
N ALA A 359 0.36 -35.32 25.80
CA ALA A 359 1.45 -36.27 26.01
C ALA A 359 1.98 -36.88 24.69
N GLN A 360 1.13 -37.10 23.69
CA GLN A 360 1.55 -37.55 22.36
C GLN A 360 2.30 -36.44 21.61
N ILE A 361 1.87 -35.19 21.78
CA ILE A 361 2.53 -34.01 21.20
C ILE A 361 3.92 -33.83 21.80
N ARG A 362 4.04 -33.89 23.14
CA ARG A 362 5.32 -33.86 23.85
C ARG A 362 6.28 -34.92 23.31
N LYS A 363 5.82 -36.17 23.15
CA LYS A 363 6.64 -37.25 22.57
C LYS A 363 7.14 -36.93 21.16
N SER A 364 6.33 -36.27 20.33
CA SER A 364 6.78 -35.80 19.01
C SER A 364 7.87 -34.74 19.12
N VAL A 365 7.78 -33.81 20.08
CA VAL A 365 8.85 -32.83 20.34
C VAL A 365 10.12 -33.51 20.83
N GLU A 366 10.02 -34.38 21.83
CA GLU A 366 11.16 -35.10 22.44
C GLU A 366 11.93 -35.95 21.42
N LYS A 367 11.21 -36.55 20.46
CA LYS A 367 11.80 -37.33 19.37
C LYS A 367 12.82 -36.53 18.55
N HIS A 368 12.64 -35.22 18.42
CA HIS A 368 13.45 -34.39 17.49
C HIS A 368 14.30 -33.32 18.19
N VAL A 369 13.90 -32.84 19.37
CA VAL A 369 14.52 -31.69 20.06
C VAL A 369 16.00 -31.92 20.39
N GLY A 370 16.38 -33.14 20.80
CA GLY A 370 17.78 -33.46 21.12
C GLY A 370 18.72 -33.38 19.91
N ARG A 371 18.20 -33.55 18.69
CA ARG A 371 18.99 -33.48 17.44
C ARG A 371 19.00 -32.08 16.82
N LEU A 372 17.86 -31.39 16.84
CA LEU A 372 17.68 -30.13 16.10
C LEU A 372 17.78 -28.87 16.96
N GLY A 373 17.64 -29.00 18.29
CA GLY A 373 17.47 -27.85 19.18
C GLY A 373 16.11 -27.16 19.01
N MET A 374 15.83 -26.18 19.86
CA MET A 374 14.61 -25.36 19.76
C MET A 374 14.67 -24.39 18.58
N GLY A 375 13.62 -24.36 17.76
CA GLY A 375 13.49 -23.43 16.63
C GLY A 375 12.72 -24.02 15.44
N PRO A 376 12.67 -23.30 14.30
CA PRO A 376 11.73 -23.58 13.20
C PRO A 376 11.81 -25.00 12.64
N ARG A 377 13.04 -25.53 12.48
CA ARG A 377 13.27 -26.88 11.95
C ARG A 377 12.67 -27.98 12.83
N LEU A 378 12.70 -27.79 14.15
CA LEU A 378 12.08 -28.72 15.09
C LEU A 378 10.57 -28.72 14.89
N PHE A 379 9.95 -27.55 14.90
CA PHE A 379 8.50 -27.43 14.83
C PHE A 379 7.94 -27.84 13.46
N ALA A 380 8.69 -27.67 12.38
CA ALA A 380 8.33 -28.22 11.07
C ALA A 380 8.18 -29.76 11.11
N LEU A 381 9.15 -30.48 11.69
CA LEU A 381 9.07 -31.94 11.82
C LEU A 381 7.99 -32.38 12.83
N VAL A 382 7.78 -31.60 13.89
CA VAL A 382 6.72 -31.89 14.85
C VAL A 382 5.35 -31.73 14.18
N LYS A 383 5.13 -30.67 13.39
CA LYS A 383 3.90 -30.51 12.60
C LYS A 383 3.68 -31.69 11.66
N GLU A 384 4.71 -32.13 10.94
CA GLU A 384 4.61 -33.32 10.06
C GLU A 384 4.23 -34.58 10.85
N ASP A 385 4.87 -34.83 12.00
CA ASP A 385 4.53 -35.96 12.87
C ASP A 385 3.09 -35.85 13.44
N LEU A 386 2.60 -34.63 13.71
CA LEU A 386 1.25 -34.39 14.20
C LEU A 386 0.21 -34.57 13.08
N HIS A 387 0.46 -34.06 11.88
CA HIS A 387 -0.36 -34.31 10.70
C HIS A 387 -0.54 -35.81 10.45
N GLN A 388 0.56 -36.58 10.48
CA GLN A 388 0.50 -38.04 10.36
C GLN A 388 -0.33 -38.70 11.47
N LYS A 389 -0.33 -38.16 12.70
CA LYS A 389 -1.16 -38.68 13.79
C LYS A 389 -2.64 -38.36 13.59
N VAL A 390 -2.96 -37.14 13.17
CA VAL A 390 -4.33 -36.73 12.84
C VAL A 390 -4.86 -37.59 11.69
N GLU A 391 -4.08 -37.77 10.62
CA GLU A 391 -4.44 -38.64 9.48
C GLU A 391 -4.68 -40.10 9.85
N ARG A 392 -3.81 -40.65 10.71
CA ARG A 392 -4.03 -42.00 11.24
C ARG A 392 -5.32 -42.07 12.05
N ARG A 393 -5.68 -41.02 12.78
CA ARG A 393 -6.94 -40.96 13.51
C ARG A 393 -8.14 -40.87 12.56
N MET A 394 -8.04 -40.11 11.46
CA MET A 394 -9.06 -40.08 10.41
C MET A 394 -9.27 -41.46 9.80
N SER A 395 -8.17 -42.15 9.48
CA SER A 395 -8.21 -43.51 8.94
C SER A 395 -8.86 -44.51 9.91
N GLN A 396 -8.66 -44.35 11.22
CA GLN A 396 -9.33 -45.18 12.23
C GLN A 396 -10.83 -44.86 12.33
N LEU A 397 -11.20 -43.59 12.31
CA LEU A 397 -12.60 -43.15 12.38
C LEU A 397 -13.40 -43.56 11.14
N ALA A 398 -12.74 -43.67 9.98
CA ALA A 398 -13.37 -44.12 8.75
C ALA A 398 -13.94 -45.55 8.83
N HIS A 399 -13.49 -46.36 9.80
CA HIS A 399 -14.01 -47.71 10.06
C HIS A 399 -15.11 -47.73 11.16
N ASN A 400 -15.51 -46.56 11.67
CA ASN A 400 -16.59 -46.46 12.66
C ASN A 400 -17.94 -46.45 11.93
N GLU A 401 -18.78 -47.45 12.21
CA GLU A 401 -20.13 -47.61 11.64
C GLU A 401 -20.98 -46.34 11.83
N GLU A 402 -20.91 -45.68 12.98
CA GLU A 402 -21.69 -44.46 13.26
C GLU A 402 -21.29 -43.30 12.33
N LEU A 403 -20.00 -43.17 12.00
CA LEU A 403 -19.51 -42.13 11.09
C LEU A 403 -19.87 -42.46 9.64
N GLN A 404 -19.84 -43.75 9.27
CA GLN A 404 -20.28 -44.21 7.95
C GLN A 404 -21.78 -43.99 7.75
N GLU A 405 -22.61 -44.30 8.75
CA GLU A 405 -24.05 -44.03 8.71
C GLU A 405 -24.35 -42.53 8.59
N GLN A 406 -23.65 -41.70 9.37
CA GLN A 406 -23.78 -40.24 9.26
C GLN A 406 -23.42 -39.74 7.85
N MET A 407 -22.31 -40.22 7.29
CA MET A 407 -21.90 -39.89 5.93
C MET A 407 -22.95 -40.32 4.89
N LEU A 408 -23.49 -41.53 4.98
CA LEU A 408 -24.52 -42.04 4.06
C LEU A 408 -25.87 -41.33 4.21
N SER A 409 -26.08 -40.64 5.33
CA SER A 409 -27.30 -39.85 5.60
C SER A 409 -27.23 -38.40 5.13
N LEU A 410 -26.09 -37.94 4.61
CA LEU A 410 -25.91 -36.58 4.07
C LEU A 410 -26.85 -36.32 2.90
N ASP A 411 -27.41 -35.12 2.84
CA ASP A 411 -28.23 -34.72 1.70
C ASP A 411 -27.38 -34.38 0.46
N VAL A 412 -28.06 -34.07 -0.66
CA VAL A 412 -27.40 -33.78 -1.94
C VAL A 412 -26.50 -32.54 -1.85
N ASP A 413 -26.94 -31.49 -1.16
CA ASP A 413 -26.20 -30.23 -1.08
C ASP A 413 -24.95 -30.41 -0.21
N GLU A 414 -25.07 -31.14 0.89
CA GLU A 414 -23.96 -31.49 1.78
C GLU A 414 -22.91 -32.38 1.07
N GLN A 415 -23.36 -33.38 0.30
CA GLN A 415 -22.46 -34.22 -0.48
C GLN A 415 -21.71 -33.41 -1.55
N MET A 416 -22.40 -32.51 -2.25
CA MET A 416 -21.77 -31.61 -3.23
C MET A 416 -20.72 -30.71 -2.56
N CYS A 417 -21.01 -30.19 -1.37
CA CYS A 417 -20.08 -29.33 -0.64
C CYS A 417 -18.82 -30.08 -0.17
N ILE A 418 -18.96 -31.32 0.31
CA ILE A 418 -17.86 -32.08 0.93
C ILE A 418 -17.06 -32.85 -0.11
N PHE A 419 -17.73 -33.50 -1.05
CA PHE A 419 -17.09 -34.40 -2.01
C PHE A 419 -16.94 -33.79 -3.39
N GLY A 420 -17.69 -32.73 -3.72
CA GLY A 420 -17.78 -32.20 -5.08
C GLY A 420 -18.58 -33.10 -6.03
N GLU A 421 -19.11 -34.22 -5.53
CA GLU A 421 -19.83 -35.24 -6.30
C GLU A 421 -20.89 -35.93 -5.42
N LEU A 422 -21.86 -36.60 -6.05
CA LEU A 422 -22.79 -37.49 -5.35
C LEU A 422 -22.08 -38.81 -5.05
N VAL A 423 -22.14 -39.25 -3.80
CA VAL A 423 -21.39 -40.41 -3.33
C VAL A 423 -22.33 -41.58 -3.08
N ALA A 424 -22.09 -42.70 -3.78
CA ALA A 424 -22.84 -43.95 -3.64
C ALA A 424 -21.85 -45.13 -3.61
N PRO A 425 -21.21 -45.40 -2.46
CA PRO A 425 -20.16 -46.41 -2.37
C PRO A 425 -20.72 -47.81 -2.65
N ALA A 426 -20.06 -48.57 -3.51
CA ALA A 426 -20.50 -49.88 -3.99
C ALA A 426 -20.10 -51.03 -3.06
N ASP A 427 -19.03 -50.85 -2.28
CA ASP A 427 -18.51 -51.83 -1.34
C ASP A 427 -17.96 -51.21 -0.05
N GLU A 428 -17.45 -52.07 0.83
CA GLU A 428 -16.92 -51.68 2.15
C GLU A 428 -15.65 -50.83 2.02
N ASP A 429 -14.80 -51.11 1.03
CA ASP A 429 -13.55 -50.37 0.83
C ASP A 429 -13.82 -48.95 0.31
N GLU A 430 -14.75 -48.80 -0.64
CA GLU A 430 -15.25 -47.49 -1.10
C GLU A 430 -15.96 -46.73 0.02
N THR A 431 -16.74 -47.42 0.85
CA THR A 431 -17.40 -46.81 2.01
C THR A 431 -16.38 -46.23 2.98
N VAL A 432 -15.31 -46.98 3.28
CA VAL A 432 -14.21 -46.51 4.15
C VAL A 432 -13.44 -45.36 3.50
N ALA A 433 -13.24 -45.37 2.17
CA ALA A 433 -12.57 -44.28 1.46
C ALA A 433 -13.37 -42.97 1.54
N CYS A 434 -14.68 -43.05 1.30
CA CYS A 434 -15.59 -41.91 1.41
C CYS A 434 -15.69 -41.42 2.86
N ALA A 435 -15.79 -42.34 3.83
CA ALA A 435 -15.84 -42.01 5.25
C ALA A 435 -14.56 -41.32 5.73
N ARG A 436 -13.40 -41.65 5.13
CA ARG A 436 -12.14 -40.95 5.40
C ARG A 436 -12.14 -39.53 4.86
N ARG A 437 -12.63 -39.29 3.64
CA ARG A 437 -12.80 -37.94 3.06
C ARG A 437 -13.75 -37.12 3.94
N TYR A 438 -14.88 -37.70 4.32
CA TYR A 438 -15.84 -37.07 5.23
C TYR A 438 -15.22 -36.72 6.60
N ALA A 439 -14.52 -37.67 7.23
CA ALA A 439 -13.83 -37.43 8.49
C ALA A 439 -12.79 -36.31 8.36
N ARG A 440 -12.02 -36.27 7.26
CA ARG A 440 -11.03 -35.22 7.02
C ARG A 440 -11.68 -33.84 6.97
N GLU A 441 -12.84 -33.71 6.32
CA GLU A 441 -13.57 -32.45 6.24
C GLU A 441 -14.15 -32.06 7.61
N LEU A 442 -14.86 -32.99 8.27
CA LEU A 442 -15.46 -32.78 9.59
C LEU A 442 -14.41 -32.38 10.65
N PHE A 443 -13.21 -32.94 10.56
CA PHE A 443 -12.10 -32.67 11.48
C PHE A 443 -11.00 -31.78 10.87
N SER A 444 -11.30 -31.07 9.79
CA SER A 444 -10.41 -30.08 9.16
C SER A 444 -9.82 -29.07 10.16
N PRO A 445 -10.57 -28.55 11.17
CA PRO A 445 -10.00 -27.65 12.18
C PRO A 445 -8.81 -28.24 12.95
N ALA A 446 -8.71 -29.56 13.08
CA ALA A 446 -7.56 -30.20 13.72
C ALA A 446 -6.26 -30.03 12.92
N PHE A 447 -6.34 -30.03 11.59
CA PHE A 447 -5.20 -29.76 10.71
C PHE A 447 -4.79 -28.29 10.85
N SER A 448 -5.76 -27.36 10.87
CA SER A 448 -5.51 -25.94 11.14
C SER A 448 -4.89 -25.69 12.52
N ASP A 449 -5.29 -26.45 13.55
CA ASP A 449 -4.68 -26.41 14.89
C ASP A 449 -3.20 -26.84 14.87
N VAL A 450 -2.89 -27.89 14.11
CA VAL A 450 -1.50 -28.35 13.91
C VAL A 450 -0.68 -27.25 13.23
N ASP A 451 -1.18 -26.70 12.13
CA ASP A 451 -0.49 -25.71 11.30
C ASP A 451 -0.31 -24.37 12.01
N SER A 452 -1.30 -23.92 12.77
CA SER A 452 -1.24 -22.67 13.54
C SER A 452 -0.43 -22.80 14.83
N CYS A 453 -0.04 -24.02 15.22
CA CYS A 453 0.56 -24.37 16.51
C CYS A 453 -0.30 -23.98 17.72
N SER A 454 -1.63 -24.04 17.61
CA SER A 454 -2.56 -23.72 18.71
C SER A 454 -2.40 -24.68 19.92
N TRP A 455 -1.80 -25.84 19.68
CA TRP A 455 -1.42 -26.83 20.69
C TRP A 455 -0.25 -26.39 21.59
N LEU A 456 0.48 -25.32 21.27
CA LEU A 456 1.49 -24.71 22.14
C LEU A 456 0.89 -23.58 22.98
N ARG A 457 1.11 -23.62 24.28
CA ARG A 457 0.77 -22.53 25.20
C ARG A 457 1.84 -21.44 25.17
N LEU A 458 1.92 -20.72 24.05
CA LEU A 458 2.92 -19.66 23.83
C LEU A 458 2.91 -18.57 24.92
N ASP A 459 1.76 -18.24 25.48
CA ASP A 459 1.67 -17.33 26.62
C ASP A 459 2.44 -17.85 27.83
N ARG A 460 2.26 -19.12 28.20
CA ARG A 460 2.94 -19.72 29.34
C ARG A 460 4.44 -19.74 29.13
N ILE A 461 4.86 -20.18 27.93
CA ILE A 461 6.27 -20.24 27.54
C ILE A 461 6.89 -18.84 27.60
N GLY A 462 6.27 -17.86 26.94
CA GLY A 462 6.84 -16.51 26.89
C GLY A 462 6.82 -15.79 28.23
N MET A 463 5.79 -15.96 29.07
CA MET A 463 5.77 -15.42 30.44
C MET A 463 6.92 -16.00 31.27
N ARG A 464 7.17 -17.32 31.16
CA ARG A 464 8.29 -17.98 31.85
C ARG A 464 9.65 -17.49 31.35
N VAL A 465 9.81 -17.32 30.04
CA VAL A 465 11.07 -16.88 29.41
C VAL A 465 11.37 -15.40 29.69
N THR A 466 10.36 -14.55 29.67
CA THR A 466 10.51 -13.10 29.85
C THR A 466 10.42 -12.65 31.30
N GLY A 467 9.89 -13.51 32.20
CA GLY A 467 9.59 -13.15 33.59
C GLY A 467 8.42 -12.18 33.75
N ARG A 468 7.60 -11.97 32.71
CA ARG A 468 6.47 -11.04 32.70
C ARG A 468 5.15 -11.74 33.01
N GLN A 469 4.17 -10.98 33.50
CA GLN A 469 2.81 -11.47 33.80
C GLN A 469 1.92 -11.59 32.56
N ALA A 470 2.29 -10.93 31.47
CA ALA A 470 1.59 -11.00 30.18
C ALA A 470 2.56 -10.60 29.06
N LEU A 471 2.31 -11.13 27.88
CA LEU A 471 3.03 -10.77 26.65
C LEU A 471 2.21 -9.77 25.85
N SER A 472 2.87 -8.74 25.33
CA SER A 472 2.31 -7.91 24.26
C SER A 472 2.07 -8.74 22.99
N ALA A 473 1.28 -8.19 22.05
CA ALA A 473 1.08 -8.81 20.75
C ALA A 473 2.41 -9.06 20.02
N ILE A 474 3.34 -8.11 20.11
CA ILE A 474 4.66 -8.19 19.46
C ILE A 474 5.49 -9.32 20.04
N GLU A 475 5.61 -9.40 21.37
CA GLU A 475 6.43 -10.45 22.02
C GLU A 475 5.86 -11.84 21.75
N TRP A 476 4.53 -11.98 21.81
CA TRP A 476 3.86 -13.25 21.54
C TRP A 476 4.10 -13.71 20.11
N LEU A 477 3.89 -12.83 19.12
CA LEU A 477 4.06 -13.17 17.71
C LEU A 477 5.53 -13.39 17.37
N TYR A 478 6.43 -12.58 17.93
CA TYR A 478 7.87 -12.75 17.74
C TYR A 478 8.34 -14.10 18.31
N LEU A 479 7.87 -14.50 19.49
CA LEU A 479 8.15 -15.83 20.05
C LEU A 479 7.61 -16.94 19.15
N LYS A 480 6.37 -16.81 18.66
CA LYS A 480 5.78 -17.77 17.71
C LYS A 480 6.68 -17.92 16.48
N LEU A 481 7.06 -16.83 15.83
CA LEU A 481 7.93 -16.83 14.65
C LEU A 481 9.34 -17.36 14.95
N ALA A 482 9.86 -17.11 16.15
CA ALA A 482 11.15 -17.61 16.58
C ALA A 482 11.14 -19.14 16.76
N LEU A 483 10.04 -19.69 17.27
CA LEU A 483 9.86 -21.12 17.45
C LEU A 483 9.48 -21.84 16.16
N THR A 484 8.50 -21.33 15.43
CA THR A 484 7.86 -22.06 14.32
C THR A 484 8.41 -21.69 12.95
N GLY A 485 8.84 -20.45 12.76
CA GLY A 485 9.13 -19.89 11.44
C GLY A 485 7.89 -19.58 10.61
N ASP A 486 6.69 -19.57 11.20
CA ASP A 486 5.40 -19.34 10.52
C ASP A 486 5.17 -17.87 10.16
N GLY A 487 6.02 -17.33 9.30
CA GLY A 487 5.78 -16.06 8.60
C GLY A 487 4.97 -16.27 7.33
N THR A 488 4.59 -15.17 6.67
CA THR A 488 4.01 -15.24 5.33
C THR A 488 5.08 -15.68 4.33
N GLN A 489 4.86 -16.82 3.67
CA GLN A 489 5.83 -17.38 2.71
C GLN A 489 5.61 -16.91 1.27
N ASP A 490 4.42 -16.41 0.96
CA ASP A 490 4.01 -16.03 -0.41
C ASP A 490 4.15 -14.53 -0.70
N ALA A 491 4.38 -13.71 0.33
CA ALA A 491 4.65 -12.29 0.16
C ALA A 491 5.95 -12.09 -0.60
N ARG A 492 5.87 -11.37 -1.72
CA ARG A 492 7.00 -10.96 -2.54
C ARG A 492 7.44 -9.53 -2.23
N TYR A 493 6.49 -8.64 -1.94
CA TYR A 493 6.78 -7.24 -1.63
C TYR A 493 6.03 -6.75 -0.40
N VAL A 494 6.72 -5.98 0.45
CA VAL A 494 6.14 -5.29 1.60
C VAL A 494 6.50 -3.81 1.54
N MET A 495 5.47 -2.99 1.45
CA MET A 495 5.54 -1.54 1.40
C MET A 495 5.11 -0.98 2.76
N VAL A 496 5.91 -0.11 3.36
CA VAL A 496 5.58 0.57 4.61
C VAL A 496 5.59 2.07 4.37
N ASP A 497 4.42 2.70 4.45
CA ASP A 497 4.29 4.16 4.43
C ASP A 497 4.46 4.73 5.85
N GLU A 498 4.98 5.96 5.94
CA GLU A 498 5.32 6.63 7.20
C GLU A 498 6.11 5.74 8.18
N VAL A 499 7.17 5.06 7.69
CA VAL A 499 7.98 4.09 8.45
C VAL A 499 8.53 4.62 9.78
N GLN A 500 8.69 5.94 9.90
CA GLN A 500 9.12 6.60 11.12
C GLN A 500 8.10 6.52 12.26
N ASP A 501 6.83 6.16 12.00
CA ASP A 501 5.83 5.94 13.05
C ASP A 501 5.91 4.55 13.68
N TYR A 502 6.76 3.67 13.14
CA TYR A 502 7.00 2.35 13.67
C TYR A 502 8.15 2.35 14.68
N SER A 503 7.99 1.59 15.75
CA SER A 503 9.09 1.29 16.67
C SER A 503 10.04 0.26 16.07
N GLU A 504 11.28 0.21 16.57
CA GLU A 504 12.23 -0.83 16.19
C GLU A 504 11.65 -2.24 16.40
N ALA A 505 10.91 -2.45 17.48
CA ALA A 505 10.28 -3.72 17.80
C ALA A 505 9.23 -4.15 16.76
N GLN A 506 8.41 -3.20 16.28
CA GLN A 506 7.43 -3.47 15.21
C GLN A 506 8.15 -3.82 13.90
N LEU A 507 9.21 -3.09 13.55
CA LEU A 507 9.96 -3.32 12.32
C LEU A 507 10.74 -4.64 12.36
N MET A 508 11.31 -5.01 13.51
CA MET A 508 11.93 -6.33 13.70
C MET A 508 10.91 -7.45 13.50
N LEU A 509 9.69 -7.27 14.01
CA LEU A 509 8.62 -8.24 13.82
C LEU A 509 8.19 -8.35 12.36
N LEU A 510 7.97 -7.21 11.67
CA LEU A 510 7.63 -7.20 10.24
C LEU A 510 8.72 -7.86 9.39
N ALA A 511 9.99 -7.48 9.62
CA ALA A 511 11.13 -8.05 8.92
C ALA A 511 11.23 -9.57 9.12
N ARG A 512 10.90 -10.07 10.31
CA ARG A 512 10.87 -11.52 10.57
C ARG A 512 9.66 -12.21 9.95
N TYR A 513 8.48 -11.59 10.04
CA TYR A 513 7.23 -12.16 9.55
C TYR A 513 7.22 -12.29 8.02
N PHE A 514 7.82 -11.32 7.32
CA PHE A 514 7.94 -11.31 5.85
C PHE A 514 9.37 -11.58 5.38
N GLY A 515 10.06 -12.55 5.98
CA GLY A 515 11.50 -12.75 5.79
C GLY A 515 11.99 -13.15 4.39
N ARG A 516 11.10 -13.32 3.40
CA ARG A 516 11.44 -13.54 1.99
C ARG A 516 11.05 -12.38 1.07
N ALA A 517 10.31 -11.40 1.59
CA ALA A 517 9.80 -10.30 0.80
C ALA A 517 10.85 -9.20 0.62
N HIS A 518 10.74 -8.47 -0.47
CA HIS A 518 11.47 -7.24 -0.69
C HIS A 518 10.74 -6.08 -0.03
N PHE A 519 11.47 -5.21 0.66
CA PHE A 519 10.89 -4.11 1.41
C PHE A 519 11.07 -2.76 0.72
N LEU A 520 10.00 -1.97 0.74
CA LEU A 520 10.03 -0.57 0.36
C LEU A 520 9.53 0.26 1.56
N LEU A 521 10.45 0.99 2.17
CA LEU A 521 10.24 1.73 3.41
C LEU A 521 10.26 3.22 3.09
N LEU A 522 9.11 3.90 3.17
CA LEU A 522 9.01 5.34 2.92
C LEU A 522 8.72 6.07 4.22
N GLY A 523 9.38 7.20 4.40
CA GLY A 523 9.06 8.07 5.51
C GLY A 523 9.74 9.42 5.44
N ASP A 524 9.48 10.20 6.47
CA ASP A 524 10.13 11.47 6.73
C ASP A 524 10.73 11.42 8.13
N ARG A 525 12.06 11.33 8.23
CA ARG A 525 12.75 11.22 9.52
C ARG A 525 12.43 12.40 10.46
N HIS A 526 12.11 13.57 9.92
CA HIS A 526 11.81 14.78 10.67
C HIS A 526 10.34 14.83 11.13
N GLN A 527 9.49 13.90 10.67
CA GLN A 527 8.12 13.72 11.17
C GLN A 527 8.01 12.62 12.23
N ALA A 528 9.12 12.12 12.78
CA ALA A 528 9.12 11.18 13.91
C ALA A 528 8.78 11.90 15.23
N ILE A 529 7.48 12.17 15.45
CA ILE A 529 6.96 13.02 16.54
C ILE A 529 6.75 12.28 17.88
N ARG A 530 6.94 10.96 17.91
CA ARG A 530 6.77 10.11 19.10
C ARG A 530 8.12 9.67 19.66
N GLU A 531 8.22 9.62 20.98
CA GLU A 531 9.35 8.99 21.65
C GLU A 531 9.33 7.48 21.38
N GLY A 532 10.49 6.87 21.18
CA GLY A 532 10.62 5.45 20.86
C GLY A 532 10.35 5.07 19.39
N SER A 533 10.15 6.05 18.51
CA SER A 533 10.14 5.85 17.05
C SER A 533 11.51 5.37 16.57
N ALA A 534 11.55 4.45 15.60
CA ALA A 534 12.82 3.99 15.04
C ALA A 534 13.53 5.12 14.28
N SER A 535 14.83 5.30 14.52
CA SER A 535 15.65 6.17 13.67
C SER A 535 15.87 5.50 12.31
N PHE A 536 16.10 6.29 11.26
CA PHE A 536 16.41 5.75 9.92
C PHE A 536 17.68 4.88 9.93
N GLU A 537 18.63 5.19 10.81
CA GLU A 537 19.81 4.35 11.03
C GLU A 537 19.43 2.98 11.61
N ALA A 538 18.56 2.96 12.63
CA ALA A 538 18.06 1.72 13.21
C ALA A 538 17.25 0.90 12.20
N ILE A 539 16.38 1.56 11.41
CA ILE A 539 15.65 0.93 10.30
C ILE A 539 16.63 0.25 9.35
N ARG A 540 17.66 0.98 8.87
CA ARG A 540 18.68 0.42 7.99
C ARG A 540 19.40 -0.76 8.64
N SER A 541 19.74 -0.67 9.92
CA SER A 541 20.43 -1.76 10.61
C SER A 541 19.56 -3.02 10.71
N ILE A 542 18.27 -2.88 11.04
CA ILE A 542 17.33 -4.01 11.16
C ILE A 542 17.21 -4.73 9.81
N PHE A 543 16.99 -3.99 8.73
CA PHE A 543 16.83 -4.59 7.40
C PHE A 543 18.14 -5.09 6.80
N LYS A 544 19.28 -4.49 7.15
CA LYS A 544 20.59 -5.01 6.76
C LYS A 544 20.89 -6.35 7.43
N GLU A 545 20.56 -6.49 8.71
CA GLU A 545 20.74 -7.74 9.47
C GLU A 545 19.84 -8.86 8.94
N THR A 546 18.61 -8.53 8.55
CA THR A 546 17.58 -9.53 8.20
C THR A 546 17.50 -9.84 6.70
N HIS A 547 17.69 -8.84 5.82
CA HIS A 547 17.50 -8.92 4.36
C HIS A 547 18.77 -8.63 3.56
N GLY A 548 19.89 -8.30 4.23
CA GLY A 548 21.18 -8.08 3.58
C GLY A 548 21.37 -6.66 3.05
N THR A 549 21.19 -6.44 1.75
CA THR A 549 21.47 -5.13 1.14
C THR A 549 20.32 -4.16 1.36
N VAL A 550 20.63 -2.93 1.81
CA VAL A 550 19.66 -1.83 1.92
C VAL A 550 20.12 -0.68 1.04
N ALA A 551 19.34 -0.36 0.00
CA ALA A 551 19.55 0.83 -0.82
C ALA A 551 18.84 2.04 -0.19
N GLN A 552 19.28 3.25 -0.54
CA GLN A 552 18.67 4.49 -0.05
C GLN A 552 18.43 5.48 -1.18
N CYS A 553 17.24 6.08 -1.17
CA CYS A 553 16.91 7.23 -2.01
C CYS A 553 16.45 8.40 -1.15
N ARG A 554 16.57 9.62 -1.69
CA ARG A 554 16.08 10.83 -1.04
C ARG A 554 15.10 11.56 -1.96
N LEU A 555 14.05 12.12 -1.38
CA LEU A 555 13.12 13.02 -2.06
C LEU A 555 13.20 14.39 -1.39
N LEU A 556 13.93 15.32 -2.00
CA LEU A 556 14.39 16.55 -1.38
C LEU A 556 13.56 17.77 -1.78
N THR A 557 12.63 17.59 -2.72
CA THR A 557 11.82 18.69 -3.24
C THR A 557 10.40 18.63 -2.70
N SER A 558 9.88 19.76 -2.21
CA SER A 558 8.48 19.91 -1.81
C SER A 558 7.63 20.47 -2.96
N TYR A 559 6.54 19.78 -3.26
CA TYR A 559 5.57 20.15 -4.30
C TYR A 559 4.24 20.64 -3.72
N ARG A 560 4.08 20.54 -2.40
CA ARG A 560 2.83 20.82 -1.70
C ARG A 560 2.75 22.27 -1.24
N SER A 561 3.71 22.70 -0.44
CA SER A 561 3.71 23.98 0.26
C SER A 561 4.43 25.08 -0.52
N SER A 562 4.09 26.35 -0.28
CA SER A 562 4.79 27.48 -0.90
C SER A 562 6.28 27.51 -0.53
N PRO A 563 7.13 28.20 -1.29
CA PRO A 563 8.54 28.37 -0.94
C PRO A 563 8.75 28.94 0.45
N GLU A 564 7.94 29.91 0.89
CA GLU A 564 8.07 30.56 2.20
C GLU A 564 7.71 29.62 3.35
N ILE A 565 6.67 28.80 3.18
CA ILE A 565 6.30 27.76 4.16
C ILE A 565 7.38 26.68 4.21
N THR A 566 7.88 26.28 3.04
CA THR A 566 8.95 25.28 2.90
C THR A 566 10.21 25.77 3.60
N GLU A 567 10.62 27.01 3.35
CA GLU A 567 11.75 27.65 4.01
C GLU A 567 11.57 27.70 5.53
N LEU A 568 10.37 28.03 6.01
CA LEU A 568 10.09 28.04 7.45
C LEU A 568 10.29 26.68 8.11
N PHE A 569 9.66 25.61 7.61
CA PHE A 569 9.83 24.31 8.25
C PHE A 569 11.21 23.69 7.96
N CYS A 570 11.82 23.94 6.80
CA CYS A 570 13.19 23.51 6.53
C CYS A 570 14.20 24.26 7.40
N GLY A 571 13.89 25.49 7.82
CA GLY A 571 14.62 26.26 8.82
C GLY A 571 14.65 25.60 10.21
N LEU A 572 13.88 24.53 10.44
CA LEU A 572 13.98 23.72 11.65
C LEU A 572 14.98 22.57 11.50
N LEU A 573 15.51 22.30 10.31
CA LEU A 573 16.47 21.22 10.04
C LEU A 573 17.92 21.69 10.25
N ASP A 574 18.87 20.75 10.24
CA ASP A 574 20.30 21.06 10.34
C ASP A 574 20.81 21.76 9.06
N GLU A 575 21.82 22.62 9.19
CA GLU A 575 22.31 23.46 8.07
C GLU A 575 22.72 22.66 6.84
N GLU A 576 23.38 21.50 7.01
CA GLU A 576 23.80 20.63 5.91
C GLU A 576 22.61 20.08 5.10
N GLU A 577 21.47 19.86 5.76
CA GLU A 577 20.26 19.35 5.11
C GLU A 577 19.56 20.47 4.33
N ARG A 578 19.54 21.70 4.87
CA ARG A 578 18.87 22.87 4.25
C ARG A 578 19.38 23.19 2.85
N VAL A 579 20.69 23.04 2.60
CA VAL A 579 21.34 23.39 1.33
C VAL A 579 20.81 22.57 0.15
N THR A 580 20.22 21.41 0.42
CA THR A 580 19.79 20.46 -0.62
C THR A 580 18.28 20.49 -0.91
N LEU A 581 17.51 21.28 -0.15
CA LEU A 581 16.05 21.28 -0.23
C LEU A 581 15.55 22.37 -1.17
N SER A 582 14.50 22.07 -1.91
CA SER A 582 13.88 23.00 -2.86
C SER A 582 12.35 22.93 -2.83
N SER A 583 11.69 24.04 -3.20
CA SER A 583 10.25 24.10 -3.42
C SER A 583 9.97 24.45 -4.88
N VAL A 584 8.95 23.83 -5.47
CA VAL A 584 8.55 24.05 -6.88
C VAL A 584 7.30 24.93 -6.97
N ARG A 585 6.72 25.33 -5.83
CA ARG A 585 5.53 26.21 -5.81
C ARG A 585 5.93 27.66 -6.11
N ARG A 586 4.96 28.45 -6.58
CA ARG A 586 5.13 29.90 -6.71
C ARG A 586 5.28 30.54 -5.32
N PRO A 587 5.98 31.68 -5.22
CA PRO A 587 5.96 32.51 -4.01
C PRO A 587 4.52 32.73 -3.54
N GLY A 588 4.30 32.44 -2.26
CA GLY A 588 3.04 32.50 -1.57
C GLY A 588 2.97 33.68 -0.61
N VAL A 589 2.19 33.52 0.45
CA VAL A 589 2.11 34.50 1.53
C VAL A 589 3.17 34.12 2.57
N ALA A 590 3.97 35.10 2.99
CA ALA A 590 4.95 34.89 4.06
C ALA A 590 4.26 34.43 5.36
N PRO A 591 4.82 33.45 6.08
CA PRO A 591 4.30 33.02 7.37
C PRO A 591 4.21 34.18 8.36
N LEU A 592 3.11 34.26 9.11
CA LEU A 592 2.96 35.21 10.19
C LEU A 592 3.51 34.58 11.48
N ILE A 593 4.60 35.12 12.01
CA ILE A 593 5.19 34.69 13.29
C ILE A 593 5.04 35.83 14.28
N ARG A 594 4.36 35.59 15.41
CA ARG A 594 4.03 36.65 16.39
C ARG A 594 4.13 36.16 17.82
N SER A 595 4.96 36.85 18.60
CA SER A 595 5.01 36.72 20.06
C SER A 595 4.00 37.63 20.72
N CYS A 596 3.01 37.06 21.40
CA CYS A 596 2.03 37.81 22.17
C CYS A 596 2.61 38.17 23.55
N PRO A 597 2.08 39.21 24.24
CA PRO A 597 2.42 39.46 25.63
C PRO A 597 2.21 38.21 26.49
N GLN A 598 2.94 38.09 27.60
CA GLN A 598 2.74 37.02 28.59
C GLN A 598 1.48 37.31 29.44
N ASP A 599 0.36 37.49 28.74
CA ASP A 599 -0.97 37.80 29.25
C ASP A 599 -1.98 36.91 28.51
N ALA A 600 -2.78 36.17 29.27
CA ALA A 600 -3.66 35.14 28.70
C ALA A 600 -4.79 35.75 27.85
N ASP A 601 -5.34 36.90 28.27
CA ASP A 601 -6.46 37.53 27.58
C ASP A 601 -6.01 38.17 26.26
N ALA A 602 -4.87 38.86 26.25
CA ALA A 602 -4.28 39.43 25.05
C ALA A 602 -3.90 38.34 24.04
N TYR A 603 -3.28 37.25 24.49
CA TYR A 603 -2.96 36.09 23.65
C TYR A 603 -4.22 35.45 23.06
N LEU A 604 -5.25 35.19 23.87
CA LEU A 604 -6.50 34.60 23.38
C LEU A 604 -7.26 35.55 22.44
N ALA A 605 -7.17 36.87 22.64
CA ALA A 605 -7.75 37.85 21.73
C ALA A 605 -7.07 37.80 20.35
N GLU A 606 -5.75 37.70 20.31
CA GLU A 606 -5.00 37.53 19.05
C GLU A 606 -5.35 36.20 18.37
N LEU A 607 -5.36 35.09 19.12
CA LEU A 607 -5.71 33.78 18.56
C LEU A 607 -7.13 33.78 17.98
N ARG A 608 -8.11 34.39 18.67
CA ARG A 608 -9.48 34.55 18.15
C ARG A 608 -9.51 35.39 16.88
N ALA A 609 -8.73 36.47 16.81
CA ALA A 609 -8.65 37.30 15.61
C ALA A 609 -8.13 36.51 14.39
N GLN A 610 -7.07 35.70 14.58
CA GLN A 610 -6.53 34.85 13.52
C GLN A 610 -7.52 33.77 13.08
N VAL A 611 -8.24 33.16 14.04
CA VAL A 611 -9.29 32.17 13.75
C VAL A 611 -10.44 32.80 12.95
N GLU A 612 -10.93 33.97 13.34
CA GLU A 612 -12.01 34.65 12.60
C GLU A 612 -11.56 35.12 11.22
N GLU A 613 -10.31 35.55 11.06
CA GLU A 613 -9.75 35.86 9.73
C GLU A 613 -9.70 34.61 8.84
N ALA A 614 -9.31 33.45 9.40
CA ALA A 614 -9.30 32.19 8.68
C ALA A 614 -10.71 31.70 8.31
N ARG A 615 -11.72 31.89 9.19
CA ARG A 615 -13.14 31.59 8.88
C ARG A 615 -13.67 32.41 7.71
N GLY A 616 -13.16 33.63 7.53
CA GLY A 616 -13.55 34.52 6.43
C GLY A 616 -12.96 34.14 5.06
N ARG A 617 -12.10 33.12 4.99
CA ARG A 617 -11.44 32.67 3.76
C ARG A 617 -12.03 31.34 3.29
N GLU A 618 -11.94 31.09 1.98
CA GLU A 618 -12.25 29.78 1.42
C GLU A 618 -11.16 28.76 1.77
N GLY A 619 -11.58 27.51 2.00
CA GLY A 619 -10.69 26.39 2.31
C GLY A 619 -10.78 25.92 3.75
N LEU A 620 -9.89 25.00 4.11
CA LEU A 620 -9.84 24.38 5.42
C LEU A 620 -8.61 24.86 6.21
N CYS A 621 -8.86 25.47 7.36
CA CYS A 621 -7.83 25.92 8.30
C CYS A 621 -7.76 24.99 9.52
N ALA A 622 -6.56 24.58 9.91
CA ALA A 622 -6.32 23.82 11.12
C ALA A 622 -5.63 24.65 12.21
N VAL A 623 -6.24 24.72 13.39
CA VAL A 623 -5.55 25.06 14.63
C VAL A 623 -4.94 23.78 15.18
N VAL A 624 -3.60 23.69 15.18
CA VAL A 624 -2.88 22.46 15.55
C VAL A 624 -2.32 22.61 16.96
N ALA A 625 -3.00 22.01 17.92
CA ALA A 625 -2.57 21.99 19.31
C ALA A 625 -1.48 20.93 19.54
N GLN A 626 -0.59 21.17 20.51
CA GLN A 626 0.50 20.25 20.84
C GLN A 626 0.00 18.84 21.22
N ASP A 627 -1.06 18.78 22.03
CA ASP A 627 -1.65 17.55 22.51
C ASP A 627 -3.17 17.66 22.71
N LYS A 628 -3.79 16.53 23.06
CA LYS A 628 -5.24 16.43 23.27
C LYS A 628 -5.73 17.28 24.44
N ALA A 629 -4.95 17.41 25.51
CA ALA A 629 -5.35 18.19 26.68
C ALA A 629 -5.42 19.69 26.32
N ARG A 630 -4.41 20.17 25.59
CA ARG A 630 -4.37 21.54 25.09
C ARG A 630 -5.44 21.81 24.04
N ALA A 631 -5.67 20.88 23.11
CA ALA A 631 -6.76 20.99 22.13
C ALA A 631 -8.12 21.13 22.82
N ASN A 632 -8.39 20.32 23.85
CA ASN A 632 -9.62 20.42 24.66
C ASN A 632 -9.74 21.72 25.45
N TRP A 633 -8.61 22.30 25.86
CA TRP A 633 -8.63 23.60 26.53
C TRP A 633 -8.93 24.72 25.53
N LEU A 634 -8.27 24.72 24.38
CA LEU A 634 -8.46 25.70 23.31
C LEU A 634 -9.88 25.67 22.75
N SER A 635 -10.50 24.49 22.63
CA SER A 635 -11.89 24.37 22.14
C SER A 635 -12.87 25.12 23.03
N ARG A 636 -12.66 25.10 24.35
CA ARG A 636 -13.48 25.87 25.31
C ARG A 636 -13.25 27.37 25.22
N GLN A 637 -12.06 27.81 24.83
CA GLN A 637 -11.74 29.23 24.70
C GLN A 637 -12.21 29.83 23.37
N LEU A 638 -12.17 29.04 22.30
CA LEU A 638 -12.56 29.44 20.95
C LEU A 638 -14.06 29.21 20.68
N GLY A 639 -14.71 28.30 21.42
CA GLY A 639 -16.14 28.05 21.29
C GLY A 639 -16.54 27.66 19.87
N ASP A 640 -17.66 28.21 19.39
CA ASP A 640 -18.24 27.90 18.08
C ASP A 640 -17.43 28.47 16.89
N SER A 641 -16.31 29.13 17.16
CA SER A 641 -15.38 29.59 16.12
C SER A 641 -14.58 28.47 15.47
N VAL A 642 -14.48 27.31 16.14
CA VAL A 642 -13.74 26.14 15.63
C VAL A 642 -14.55 24.85 15.78
N THR A 643 -14.36 23.92 14.85
CA THR A 643 -14.87 22.55 15.00
C THR A 643 -13.78 21.69 15.63
N TYR A 644 -13.99 21.25 16.88
CA TYR A 644 -13.05 20.34 17.55
C TYR A 644 -13.16 18.93 16.97
N LEU A 645 -12.05 18.38 16.46
CA LEU A 645 -11.99 17.04 15.89
C LEU A 645 -11.25 16.09 16.82
N GLY A 646 -11.92 14.98 17.15
CA GLY A 646 -11.38 13.82 17.82
C GLY A 646 -11.00 12.69 16.86
N LYS A 647 -10.62 11.56 17.44
CA LYS A 647 -10.24 10.36 16.67
C LYS A 647 -11.48 9.75 16.02
N GLY A 648 -11.48 9.65 14.69
CA GLY A 648 -12.56 9.05 13.90
C GLY A 648 -13.56 10.04 13.32
N ASP A 649 -13.42 11.33 13.64
CA ASP A 649 -14.27 12.37 13.07
C ASP A 649 -13.87 12.64 11.61
N GLU A 650 -14.85 12.94 10.76
CA GLU A 650 -14.63 13.31 9.37
C GLU A 650 -14.17 14.77 9.25
N LEU A 651 -13.26 15.03 8.31
CA LEU A 651 -12.83 16.39 8.01
C LEU A 651 -13.92 17.14 7.22
N PRO A 652 -14.32 18.33 7.68
CA PRO A 652 -15.19 19.19 6.88
C PRO A 652 -14.46 19.68 5.63
N LYS A 653 -15.23 20.06 4.60
CA LYS A 653 -14.67 20.58 3.34
C LYS A 653 -14.06 21.97 3.48
N GLU A 654 -14.57 22.77 4.40
CA GLU A 654 -14.19 24.17 4.61
C GLU A 654 -14.40 24.59 6.07
N GLY A 655 -13.81 25.71 6.45
CA GLY A 655 -13.92 26.30 7.79
C GLY A 655 -12.67 26.10 8.66
N VAL A 656 -12.82 26.26 9.97
CA VAL A 656 -11.71 26.13 10.93
C VAL A 656 -11.92 24.92 11.83
N VAL A 657 -10.94 24.02 11.85
CA VAL A 657 -10.91 22.83 12.71
C VAL A 657 -9.83 22.97 13.77
N LEU A 658 -10.06 22.37 14.93
CA LEU A 658 -9.10 22.30 16.03
C LEU A 658 -8.83 20.83 16.37
N LEU A 659 -7.56 20.45 16.34
CA LEU A 659 -7.12 19.08 16.56
C LEU A 659 -5.72 19.04 17.18
N ASP A 660 -5.37 17.91 17.79
CA ASP A 660 -4.00 17.70 18.26
C ASP A 660 -3.06 17.25 17.13
N LEU A 661 -1.78 17.53 17.29
CA LEU A 661 -0.75 17.25 16.29
C LEU A 661 -0.75 15.80 15.79
N ARG A 662 -1.11 14.82 16.64
CA ARG A 662 -1.15 13.41 16.22
C ARG A 662 -2.27 13.13 15.22
N LEU A 663 -3.40 13.85 15.32
CA LEU A 663 -4.49 13.76 14.36
C LEU A 663 -4.19 14.58 13.10
N ALA A 664 -3.48 15.72 13.24
CA ALA A 664 -3.09 16.55 12.10
C ALA A 664 -2.04 15.88 11.20
N LYS A 665 -1.22 14.97 11.77
CA LYS A 665 -0.23 14.21 11.00
C LYS A 665 -0.94 13.35 9.94
N GLY A 666 -0.44 13.41 8.71
CA GLY A 666 -1.03 12.72 7.56
C GLY A 666 -2.19 13.48 6.90
N LEU A 667 -2.66 14.59 7.48
CA LEU A 667 -3.66 15.47 6.88
C LEU A 667 -3.00 16.66 6.17
N GLU A 668 -3.80 17.40 5.41
CA GLU A 668 -3.40 18.58 4.65
C GLU A 668 -4.44 19.69 4.85
N PHE A 669 -3.96 20.92 5.01
CA PHE A 669 -4.79 22.10 5.25
C PHE A 669 -4.33 23.26 4.38
N ASP A 670 -5.27 24.09 3.94
CA ASP A 670 -4.95 25.32 3.20
C ASP A 670 -4.18 26.30 4.11
N GLU A 671 -4.62 26.39 5.36
CA GLU A 671 -4.02 27.24 6.40
C GLU A 671 -3.78 26.45 7.70
N VAL A 672 -2.65 26.73 8.36
CA VAL A 672 -2.35 26.18 9.68
C VAL A 672 -2.05 27.30 10.66
N ILE A 673 -2.69 27.24 11.83
CA ILE A 673 -2.40 28.07 12.99
C ILE A 673 -1.74 27.18 14.05
N VAL A 674 -0.50 27.49 14.41
CA VAL A 674 0.23 26.91 15.56
C VAL A 674 0.07 27.90 16.73
N PRO A 675 -0.82 27.63 17.70
CA PRO A 675 -1.22 28.63 18.68
C PRO A 675 -0.22 28.82 19.83
N ASP A 676 0.56 27.80 20.20
CA ASP A 676 1.33 27.74 21.46
C ASP A 676 2.84 27.53 21.22
N ALA A 677 3.46 28.35 20.38
CA ALA A 677 4.86 28.20 19.98
C ALA A 677 5.89 28.82 20.96
N GLN A 678 5.57 28.91 22.25
CA GLN A 678 6.51 29.36 23.30
C GLN A 678 7.50 28.26 23.73
N ALA A 679 8.59 28.65 24.41
CA ALA A 679 9.65 27.74 24.85
C ALA A 679 9.16 26.63 25.81
N GLU A 680 8.14 26.87 26.62
CA GLU A 680 7.57 25.84 27.51
C GLU A 680 6.91 24.70 26.74
N ALA A 681 6.30 25.01 25.60
CA ALA A 681 5.69 24.01 24.71
C ALA A 681 6.72 23.39 23.76
N TYR A 682 7.73 24.16 23.36
CA TYR A 682 8.80 23.74 22.45
C TYR A 682 10.18 24.15 22.99
N PRO A 683 10.77 23.38 23.94
CA PRO A 683 11.98 23.77 24.68
C PRO A 683 13.31 23.64 23.92
N GLY A 684 13.30 23.49 22.60
CA GLY A 684 14.53 23.46 21.78
C GLY A 684 15.13 22.07 21.56
N ASP A 685 14.54 21.02 22.14
CA ASP A 685 14.97 19.64 21.92
C ASP A 685 14.55 19.09 20.54
N GLU A 686 15.10 17.93 20.18
CA GLU A 686 14.87 17.33 18.87
C GLU A 686 13.41 16.89 18.64
N ILE A 687 12.71 16.38 19.66
CA ILE A 687 11.32 15.94 19.47
C ILE A 687 10.39 17.15 19.32
N SER A 688 10.65 18.23 20.04
CA SER A 688 9.94 19.51 19.88
C SER A 688 10.17 20.12 18.50
N ARG A 689 11.40 20.08 18.00
CA ARG A 689 11.76 20.47 16.62
C ARG A 689 10.97 19.68 15.58
N ARG A 690 10.93 18.35 15.69
CA ARG A 690 10.14 17.47 14.81
C ARG A 690 8.64 17.73 14.90
N ARG A 691 8.11 18.01 16.10
CA ARG A 691 6.70 18.36 16.31
C ARG A 691 6.32 19.67 15.62
N LEU A 692 7.17 20.70 15.76
CA LEU A 692 6.96 21.99 15.11
C LEU A 692 7.09 21.89 13.58
N TYR A 693 8.09 21.17 13.10
CA TYR A 693 8.26 20.82 11.68
C TYR A 693 6.99 20.15 11.13
N THR A 694 6.48 19.16 11.85
CA THR A 694 5.29 18.40 11.44
C THR A 694 4.06 19.30 11.40
N ALA A 695 3.86 20.16 12.41
CA ALA A 695 2.73 21.09 12.46
C ALA A 695 2.74 22.06 11.27
N ILE A 696 3.87 22.75 11.04
CA ILE A 696 4.01 23.75 9.98
C ILE A 696 3.87 23.11 8.60
N SER A 697 4.47 21.94 8.40
CA SER A 697 4.45 21.24 7.10
C SER A 697 3.08 20.71 6.66
N ARG A 698 2.03 20.82 7.50
CA ARG A 698 0.66 20.48 7.08
C ARG A 698 0.02 21.56 6.21
N ALA A 699 0.57 22.78 6.21
CA ALA A 699 0.03 23.91 5.48
C ALA A 699 0.40 23.92 4.00
N MET A 700 -0.58 24.24 3.15
CA MET A 700 -0.38 24.43 1.72
C MET A 700 -0.16 25.89 1.32
N HIS A 701 -0.88 26.83 1.95
CA HIS A 701 -0.96 28.22 1.47
C HIS A 701 -0.62 29.26 2.53
N ARG A 702 -0.96 29.04 3.80
CA ARG A 702 -0.73 30.01 4.88
C ARG A 702 -0.33 29.33 6.19
N VAL A 703 0.56 29.98 6.93
CA VAL A 703 0.96 29.57 8.27
C VAL A 703 0.92 30.77 9.20
N VAL A 704 0.31 30.58 10.36
CA VAL A 704 0.35 31.51 11.49
C VAL A 704 0.96 30.79 12.68
N VAL A 705 2.00 31.36 13.27
CA VAL A 705 2.66 30.86 14.48
C VAL A 705 2.53 31.91 15.56
N LEU A 706 1.83 31.58 16.64
CA LEU A 706 1.63 32.43 17.80
C LEU A 706 2.36 31.83 18.99
N SER A 707 2.91 32.68 19.86
CA SER A 707 3.38 32.28 21.19
C SER A 707 2.74 33.17 22.26
N GLN A 708 2.53 32.60 23.45
CA GLN A 708 2.21 33.34 24.67
C GLN A 708 3.51 33.66 25.40
N GLY A 709 3.98 34.90 25.29
CA GLY A 709 5.33 35.27 25.74
C GLY A 709 6.40 35.02 24.67
N PRO A 710 7.68 34.88 25.05
CA PRO A 710 8.78 34.68 24.11
C PRO A 710 8.55 33.49 23.16
N MET A 711 8.99 33.65 21.91
CA MET A 711 8.91 32.58 20.91
C MET A 711 9.87 31.45 21.30
N THR A 712 9.61 30.24 20.80
CA THR A 712 10.54 29.12 20.93
C THR A 712 11.91 29.46 20.33
N PRO A 713 13.02 29.04 20.97
CA PRO A 713 14.37 29.23 20.42
C PRO A 713 14.59 28.45 19.09
N LEU A 714 13.65 27.59 18.70
CA LEU A 714 13.69 26.87 17.42
C LEU A 714 13.40 27.77 16.22
N LEU A 715 12.69 28.89 16.43
CA LEU A 715 12.34 29.86 15.39
C LEU A 715 13.10 31.19 15.53
N ASP A 716 13.80 31.39 16.65
CA ASP A 716 14.74 32.50 16.85
C ASP A 716 16.11 32.09 16.31
N ALA A 717 16.38 32.37 15.03
CA ALA A 717 17.71 32.26 14.41
C ALA A 717 18.09 33.56 13.71
#